data_AF-A0A944BF31-F1
#
_entry.id   AF-A0A944BF31-F1
#
_cell.length_a   1.000
_cell.length_b   1.000
_cell.length_c   1.000
_cell.angle_alpha   90.00
_cell.angle_beta   90.00
_cell.angle_gamma   90.00
#
_symmetry.space_group_name_H-M   'P 1'
#
loop_
_entity.id
_entity.type
_entity.pdbx_description
1 polymer ?
#
loop_
_entity_poly.entity_id
_entity_poly.type
_entity_poly.pdbx_seq_one_letter_code
_entity_poly.pdbx_strand_id
1 'polypeptide(L)'
;MIDNITIQRIKEAANIVDVVGDYVTLRRAGTSYKGLCPFHNEKTPSFIVTPSKNICKCFGCGGGGDSISFIMKMENLSYLDALRFLAKKFGITVVEKELTPEEKEQQTLRDKMLDANQWLQDYFEKTMRENQEGRSVGYQYFVHRGLREDIIKKFHLGYSPADYQAYTNAALSQGIKLEYLVALGATVNTGTRTYDKYAGRVMFPIHSISGKVVGFGARTLKADKNVAKYFNPPESEVYNKSENLYGIFYARQAIIKKQKCYVVEGYADVISMHQAGVENIVAPCGTALTTGQIRLLKRVLPSVGNTLADEKYVTMLYDGDSAGQHAAIKNGKLFLAEGLNVRVVTLPPEEDPDSFAQHNNADVVQKYLEENEQDYILFKSNVLLRESGTDPVKKAAAIKDMAETISVIEDPIKRDVYSKEIAPLFHTEQSIIMEYVGKIRRDAAAQKEKERLRGQTFRETPIIAPSGSGHNNQSQNNHNQGQTHVNQPIGWQQTNQPQNQPQYPDGYFDNHPDATSQPQQGGSDQTAKKTTEDFHKFSKENLAKINKQYVPERELMDYVVNDGNTDVCQVEDKEKKETKVLNVVEAIAYDFSKDEFELSNPTFKLMLEEALKKYEDDKNFDIVKYFQNHYDRDVNEAVTSILFDGLTLENAMTETDRQFCKEKREREIFNNLRTTMTKIKREWYNNQKKTLLEDLQKAYNAGDKEKAAELAQKFTKVSTKSSDISNAEGLVINQSVKIEEPSLIRYELPTKAELRKLVKTRVKNMTEEEKKKESETVMMKLEHTQQFEGAKTILFFHSLPDEVCTHGLIEKYASKKRILLPVVDGEKWYIREYKGDLKTGEYNIQEPTGVNFHDYESIDLVVVPGVCFDKDKGRVGRGKGYYDRILKKIKAFKIGICFDCQLLSKVPADEWDVKMDQVMTAKQEV
;
A
#
# COMPACT_ATOMS: atom_id res chain seq x y z
N MET A 1 -13.82 9.06 31.12
CA MET A 1 -12.84 10.05 30.60
C MET A 1 -13.45 11.45 30.73
N ILE A 2 -12.65 12.51 30.95
CA ILE A 2 -13.17 13.89 30.85
C ILE A 2 -13.36 14.23 29.37
N ASP A 3 -14.51 14.78 28.99
CA ASP A 3 -14.78 15.14 27.60
C ASP A 3 -13.98 16.37 27.13
N ASN A 4 -13.74 16.49 25.82
CA ASN A 4 -12.92 17.57 25.26
C ASN A 4 -13.50 18.98 25.47
N ILE A 5 -14.83 19.13 25.61
CA ILE A 5 -15.47 20.44 25.84
C ILE A 5 -15.20 20.87 27.28
N THR A 6 -15.31 19.96 28.24
CA THR A 6 -14.92 20.20 29.64
C THR A 6 -13.41 20.48 29.76
N ILE A 7 -12.53 19.73 29.06
CA ILE A 7 -11.08 20.02 29.04
C ILE A 7 -10.81 21.44 28.52
N GLN A 8 -11.50 21.87 27.46
CA GLN A 8 -11.35 23.21 26.90
C GLN A 8 -11.84 24.29 27.87
N ARG A 9 -13.01 24.10 28.50
CA ARG A 9 -13.53 25.01 29.54
C ARG A 9 -12.59 25.15 30.74
N ILE A 10 -11.93 24.05 31.15
CA ILE A 10 -10.91 24.09 32.22
C ILE A 10 -9.70 24.93 31.79
N LYS A 11 -9.24 24.80 30.55
CA LYS A 11 -8.12 25.61 30.01
C LYS A 11 -8.46 27.10 29.88
N GLU A 12 -9.70 27.42 29.53
CA GLU A 12 -10.19 28.79 29.38
C GLU A 12 -10.39 29.50 30.73
N ALA A 13 -10.88 28.78 31.75
CA ALA A 13 -11.05 29.33 33.10
C ALA A 13 -9.74 29.40 33.91
N ALA A 14 -8.79 28.50 33.65
CA ALA A 14 -7.53 28.41 34.40
C ALA A 14 -6.53 29.52 34.04
N ASN A 15 -6.82 30.75 34.46
CA ASN A 15 -5.89 31.89 34.40
C ASN A 15 -4.62 31.60 35.22
N ILE A 16 -3.47 31.65 34.55
CA ILE A 16 -2.15 31.36 35.12
C ILE A 16 -1.80 32.26 36.30
N VAL A 17 -2.28 33.51 36.32
CA VAL A 17 -2.01 34.45 37.44
C VAL A 17 -2.68 33.95 38.71
N ASP A 18 -3.93 33.52 38.59
CA ASP A 18 -4.75 33.04 39.71
C ASP A 18 -4.39 31.60 40.08
N VAL A 19 -3.81 30.82 39.17
CA VAL A 19 -3.28 29.47 39.45
C VAL A 19 -1.91 29.52 40.14
N VAL A 20 -1.02 30.43 39.74
CA VAL A 20 0.31 30.59 40.36
C VAL A 20 0.25 31.39 41.67
N GLY A 21 -0.67 32.35 41.79
CA GLY A 21 -0.77 33.26 42.94
C GLY A 21 -0.97 32.56 44.28
N ASP A 22 -1.65 31.41 44.31
CA ASP A 22 -1.81 30.57 45.50
C ASP A 22 -0.47 30.05 46.07
N TYR A 23 0.53 29.85 45.19
CA TYR A 23 1.80 29.18 45.51
C TYR A 23 2.99 30.14 45.60
N VAL A 24 2.92 31.29 44.92
CA VAL A 24 4.03 32.23 44.78
C VAL A 24 3.54 33.66 44.96
N THR A 25 4.16 34.41 45.87
CA THR A 25 3.91 35.85 46.00
C THR A 25 4.39 36.62 44.77
N LEU A 26 3.48 36.86 43.84
CA LEU A 26 3.71 37.58 42.59
C LEU A 26 3.72 39.11 42.80
N ARG A 27 4.75 39.79 42.30
CA ARG A 27 4.81 41.26 42.20
C ARG A 27 4.69 41.68 40.74
N ARG A 28 3.94 42.74 40.45
CA ARG A 28 3.76 43.23 39.06
C ARG A 28 5.06 43.81 38.51
N ALA A 29 5.41 43.41 37.29
CA ALA A 29 6.59 43.84 36.54
C ALA A 29 6.16 44.23 35.11
N GLY A 30 5.63 45.45 34.96
CA GLY A 30 5.05 45.93 33.71
C GLY A 30 3.75 45.21 33.35
N THR A 31 3.75 44.51 32.22
CA THR A 31 2.64 43.68 31.70
C THR A 31 2.65 42.24 32.22
N SER A 32 3.73 41.82 32.88
CA SER A 32 3.89 40.49 33.49
C SER A 32 3.97 40.58 35.02
N TYR A 33 4.01 39.43 35.68
CA TYR A 33 4.29 39.31 37.12
C TYR A 33 5.61 38.57 37.35
N LYS A 34 6.25 38.82 38.49
CA LYS A 34 7.56 38.30 38.87
C LYS A 34 7.55 37.81 40.32
N GLY A 35 8.15 36.65 40.59
CA GLY A 35 8.24 36.03 41.92
C GLY A 35 9.48 35.15 42.06
N LEU A 36 9.65 34.55 43.24
CA LEU A 36 10.61 33.46 43.45
C LEU A 36 10.08 32.19 42.79
N CYS A 37 10.96 31.37 42.24
CA CYS A 37 10.59 30.11 41.63
C CYS A 37 10.17 29.07 42.68
N PRO A 38 9.03 28.38 42.51
CA PRO A 38 8.62 27.31 43.42
C PRO A 38 9.28 25.95 43.10
N PHE A 39 9.90 25.81 41.91
CA PHE A 39 10.51 24.55 41.45
C PHE A 39 11.97 24.36 41.86
N HIS A 40 12.65 25.41 42.34
CA HIS A 40 14.02 25.33 42.88
C HIS A 40 14.27 26.51 43.84
N ASN A 41 15.17 26.32 44.80
CA ASN A 41 15.45 27.31 45.84
C ASN A 41 16.38 28.41 45.30
N GLU A 42 15.86 29.62 45.09
CA GLU A 42 16.60 30.80 44.64
C GLU A 42 16.45 31.99 45.62
N LYS A 43 17.45 32.87 45.70
CA LYS A 43 17.38 34.11 46.51
C LYS A 43 16.95 35.34 45.73
N THR A 44 17.03 35.28 44.40
CA THR A 44 16.70 36.37 43.48
C THR A 44 15.51 35.96 42.61
N PRO A 45 14.39 36.69 42.59
CA PRO A 45 13.24 36.37 41.74
C PRO A 45 13.63 36.17 40.27
N SER A 46 13.47 34.96 39.74
CA SER A 46 13.63 34.64 38.31
C SER A 46 12.37 34.01 37.69
N PHE A 47 11.31 33.80 38.48
CA PHE A 47 10.03 33.29 37.98
C PHE A 47 9.17 34.42 37.41
N ILE A 48 8.72 34.26 36.16
CA ILE A 48 7.90 35.22 35.43
C ILE A 48 6.58 34.56 35.01
N VAL A 49 5.46 35.25 35.25
CA VAL A 49 4.12 34.86 34.79
C VAL A 49 3.63 35.89 33.78
N THR A 50 3.17 35.44 32.61
CA THR A 50 2.74 36.30 31.50
C THR A 50 1.24 36.10 31.26
N PRO A 51 0.36 37.01 31.74
CA PRO A 51 -1.09 36.83 31.70
C PRO A 51 -1.62 36.70 30.27
N SER A 52 -1.16 37.57 29.37
CA SER A 52 -1.54 37.61 27.95
C SER A 52 -1.11 36.39 27.12
N LYS A 53 -0.41 35.43 27.73
CA LYS A 53 0.00 34.16 27.11
C LYS A 53 -0.40 32.92 27.93
N ASN A 54 -1.10 33.11 29.05
CA ASN A 54 -1.50 32.08 30.01
C ASN A 54 -0.37 31.11 30.45
N ILE A 55 0.87 31.59 30.58
CA ILE A 55 2.06 30.77 30.91
C ILE A 55 2.96 31.37 31.99
N CYS A 56 3.69 30.49 32.67
CA CYS A 56 4.74 30.80 33.63
C CYS A 56 6.09 30.22 33.18
N LYS A 57 7.20 30.87 33.55
CA LYS A 57 8.57 30.38 33.28
C LYS A 57 9.58 30.89 34.31
N CYS A 58 10.38 29.98 34.85
CA CYS A 58 11.60 30.27 35.59
C CYS A 58 12.76 30.52 34.62
N PHE A 59 13.52 31.58 34.85
CA PHE A 59 14.75 31.87 34.10
C PHE A 59 16.01 31.27 34.76
N GLY A 60 15.95 30.88 36.04
CA GLY A 60 16.97 30.06 36.71
C GLY A 60 16.96 28.61 36.25
N CYS A 61 16.00 27.80 36.73
CA CYS A 61 15.92 26.37 36.42
C CYS A 61 15.22 26.02 35.09
N GLY A 62 14.73 26.99 34.32
CA GLY A 62 13.94 26.75 33.10
C GLY A 62 12.52 26.21 33.33
N GLY A 63 12.17 25.81 34.56
CA GLY A 63 10.87 25.23 34.92
C GLY A 63 9.70 26.18 34.67
N GLY A 64 8.72 25.74 33.88
CA GLY A 64 7.54 26.52 33.52
C GLY A 64 6.49 25.69 32.78
N GLY A 65 5.48 26.36 32.23
CA GLY A 65 4.38 25.77 31.46
C GLY A 65 3.09 26.60 31.53
N ASP A 66 2.01 26.02 31.02
CA ASP A 66 0.64 26.51 31.22
C ASP A 66 0.11 26.16 32.63
N SER A 67 -1.10 26.59 32.95
CA SER A 67 -1.73 26.39 34.26
C SER A 67 -1.83 24.90 34.67
N ILE A 68 -2.04 24.00 33.70
CA ILE A 68 -2.08 22.55 33.96
C ILE A 68 -0.67 22.03 34.24
N SER A 69 0.30 22.37 33.39
CA SER A 69 1.71 21.98 33.55
C SER A 69 2.35 22.52 34.84
N PHE A 70 1.84 23.64 35.36
CA PHE A 70 2.24 24.20 36.65
C PHE A 70 1.72 23.32 37.80
N ILE A 71 0.40 23.04 37.84
CA ILE A 71 -0.21 22.18 38.88
C ILE A 71 0.35 20.76 38.85
N MET A 72 0.57 20.17 37.68
CA MET A 72 1.22 18.85 37.54
C MET A 72 2.59 18.79 38.23
N LYS A 73 3.33 19.91 38.27
CA LYS A 73 4.67 19.99 38.88
C LYS A 73 4.63 20.39 40.36
N MET A 74 3.66 21.21 40.77
CA MET A 74 3.50 21.61 42.17
C MET A 74 2.91 20.51 43.04
N GLU A 75 1.84 19.87 42.56
CA GLU A 75 1.08 18.85 43.29
C GLU A 75 1.53 17.41 42.93
N ASN A 76 2.53 17.27 42.05
CA ASN A 76 3.00 15.99 41.48
C ASN A 76 1.86 15.14 40.84
N LEU A 77 0.88 15.82 40.21
CA LEU A 77 -0.32 15.20 39.65
C LEU A 77 -0.16 14.75 38.20
N SER A 78 -0.93 13.72 37.83
CA SER A 78 -1.15 13.36 36.42
C SER A 78 -1.85 14.50 35.68
N TYR A 79 -1.79 14.53 34.35
CA TYR A 79 -2.52 15.51 33.53
C TYR A 79 -4.04 15.47 33.79
N LEU A 80 -4.61 14.28 34.02
CA LEU A 80 -6.04 14.12 34.30
C LEU A 80 -6.41 14.64 35.69
N ASP A 81 -5.55 14.43 36.68
CA ASP A 81 -5.82 14.84 38.06
C ASP A 81 -5.51 16.32 38.29
N ALA A 82 -4.55 16.89 37.55
CA ALA A 82 -4.37 18.34 37.44
C ALA A 82 -5.57 19.02 36.78
N LEU A 83 -6.18 18.40 35.75
CA LEU A 83 -7.45 18.87 35.20
C LEU A 83 -8.60 18.81 36.22
N ARG A 84 -8.72 17.72 37.00
CA ARG A 84 -9.71 17.61 38.10
C ARG A 84 -9.47 18.66 39.19
N PHE A 85 -8.22 18.89 39.59
CA PHE A 85 -7.83 19.91 40.56
C PHE A 85 -8.25 21.31 40.11
N LEU A 86 -7.92 21.67 38.86
CA LEU A 86 -8.30 22.96 38.28
C LEU A 86 -9.82 23.07 38.10
N ALA A 87 -10.51 22.02 37.64
CA ALA A 87 -11.96 22.03 37.52
C ALA A 87 -12.65 22.27 38.88
N LYS A 88 -12.17 21.61 39.95
CA LYS A 88 -12.64 21.82 41.32
C LYS A 88 -12.37 23.26 41.81
N LYS A 89 -11.18 23.81 41.53
CA LYS A 89 -10.82 25.21 41.89
C LYS A 89 -11.72 26.24 41.18
N PHE A 90 -11.99 26.05 39.89
CA PHE A 90 -12.76 26.99 39.07
C PHE A 90 -14.27 26.67 38.99
N GLY A 91 -14.78 25.77 39.83
CA GLY A 91 -16.21 25.43 39.90
C GLY A 91 -16.79 24.77 38.65
N ILE A 92 -15.95 24.19 37.80
CA ILE A 92 -16.37 23.53 36.55
C ILE A 92 -16.82 22.11 36.89
N THR A 93 -18.11 21.84 36.68
CA THR A 93 -18.66 20.48 36.72
C THR A 93 -17.95 19.60 35.70
N VAL A 94 -17.13 18.65 36.18
CA VAL A 94 -16.51 17.66 35.32
C VAL A 94 -17.58 16.65 34.90
N VAL A 95 -18.00 16.71 33.64
CA VAL A 95 -18.81 15.63 33.06
C VAL A 95 -17.86 14.48 32.76
N GLU A 96 -17.63 13.62 33.77
CA GLU A 96 -16.95 12.36 33.52
C GLU A 96 -17.86 11.49 32.65
N LYS A 97 -17.47 11.27 31.39
CA LYS A 97 -18.04 10.17 30.61
C LYS A 97 -17.68 8.90 31.37
N GLU A 98 -18.67 8.28 32.02
CA GLU A 98 -18.56 6.90 32.44
C GLU A 98 -18.13 6.09 31.23
N LEU A 99 -16.94 5.49 31.32
CA LEU A 99 -16.48 4.54 30.33
C LEU A 99 -17.52 3.42 30.28
N THR A 100 -17.97 3.06 29.07
CA THR A 100 -18.89 1.91 28.90
C THR A 100 -18.23 0.64 29.47
N PRO A 101 -18.98 -0.43 29.78
CA PRO A 101 -18.36 -1.69 30.23
C PRO A 101 -17.26 -2.17 29.27
N GLU A 102 -17.49 -2.00 27.96
CA GLU A 102 -16.54 -2.26 26.89
C GLU A 102 -15.31 -1.33 26.93
N GLU A 103 -15.48 -0.01 27.07
CA GLU A 103 -14.35 0.93 27.21
C GLU A 103 -13.53 0.67 28.49
N LYS A 104 -14.17 0.23 29.58
CA LYS A 104 -13.51 -0.20 30.83
C LYS A 104 -12.73 -1.49 30.61
N GLU A 105 -13.28 -2.46 29.87
CA GLU A 105 -12.62 -3.72 29.55
C GLU A 105 -11.43 -3.53 28.59
N GLN A 106 -11.59 -2.71 27.54
CA GLN A 106 -10.51 -2.32 26.63
C GLN A 106 -9.38 -1.59 27.38
N GLN A 107 -9.69 -0.64 28.26
CA GLN A 107 -8.65 0.01 29.08
C GLN A 107 -7.96 -1.00 30.01
N THR A 108 -8.72 -1.90 30.65
CA THR A 108 -8.15 -2.93 31.53
C THR A 108 -7.22 -3.88 30.77
N LEU A 109 -7.61 -4.31 29.57
CA LEU A 109 -6.78 -5.12 28.67
C LEU A 109 -5.50 -4.37 28.27
N ARG A 110 -5.64 -3.10 27.87
CA ARG A 110 -4.51 -2.23 27.48
C ARG A 110 -3.50 -2.09 28.63
N ASP A 111 -3.97 -1.80 29.84
CA ASP A 111 -3.11 -1.66 31.01
C ASP A 111 -2.43 -3.00 31.37
N LYS A 112 -3.14 -4.13 31.27
CA LYS A 112 -2.53 -5.47 31.47
C LYS A 112 -1.50 -5.85 30.40
N MET A 113 -1.66 -5.39 29.17
CA MET A 113 -0.65 -5.56 28.11
C MET A 113 0.58 -4.66 28.33
N LEU A 114 0.41 -3.47 28.91
CA LEU A 114 1.55 -2.63 29.35
C LEU A 114 2.29 -3.25 30.54
N ASP A 115 1.57 -3.80 31.52
CA ASP A 115 2.16 -4.53 32.65
C ASP A 115 2.98 -5.75 32.18
N ALA A 116 2.43 -6.53 31.24
CA ALA A 116 3.12 -7.69 30.67
C ALA A 116 4.36 -7.30 29.85
N ASN A 117 4.31 -6.19 29.11
CA ASN A 117 5.50 -5.62 28.44
C ASN A 117 6.58 -5.16 29.43
N GLN A 118 6.18 -4.54 30.56
CA GLN A 118 7.14 -4.14 31.60
C GLN A 118 7.83 -5.37 32.19
N TRP A 119 7.06 -6.40 32.57
CA TRP A 119 7.62 -7.64 33.09
C TRP A 119 8.56 -8.33 32.09
N LEU A 120 8.24 -8.31 30.79
CA LEU A 120 9.13 -8.84 29.74
C LEU A 120 10.44 -8.05 29.65
N GLN A 121 10.42 -6.72 29.80
CA GLN A 121 11.64 -5.89 29.83
C GLN A 121 12.53 -6.31 31.02
N ASP A 122 11.94 -6.34 32.22
CA ASP A 122 12.61 -6.73 33.45
C ASP A 122 13.21 -8.16 33.34
N TYR A 123 12.46 -9.08 32.72
CA TYR A 123 12.90 -10.46 32.46
C TYR A 123 14.08 -10.53 31.48
N PHE A 124 14.05 -9.79 30.36
CA PHE A 124 15.12 -9.82 29.36
C PHE A 124 16.41 -9.14 29.86
N GLU A 125 16.30 -8.06 30.64
CA GLU A 125 17.45 -7.45 31.33
C GLU A 125 18.05 -8.41 32.37
N LYS A 126 17.21 -8.98 33.24
CA LYS A 126 17.64 -9.94 34.25
C LYS A 126 18.31 -11.16 33.62
N THR A 127 17.72 -11.70 32.56
CA THR A 127 18.28 -12.83 31.80
C THR A 127 19.65 -12.49 31.26
N MET A 128 19.82 -11.35 30.60
CA MET A 128 21.13 -10.90 30.09
C MET A 128 22.18 -10.77 31.22
N ARG A 129 21.75 -10.38 32.43
CA ARG A 129 22.63 -10.12 33.58
C ARG A 129 22.91 -11.34 34.45
N GLU A 130 22.06 -12.36 34.45
CA GLU A 130 22.13 -13.51 35.37
C GLU A 130 22.27 -14.87 34.67
N ASN A 131 21.64 -15.07 33.51
CA ASN A 131 21.71 -16.34 32.79
C ASN A 131 23.09 -16.52 32.12
N GLN A 132 23.61 -17.76 32.08
CA GLN A 132 24.89 -18.08 31.45
C GLN A 132 24.94 -17.69 29.96
N GLU A 133 23.91 -18.05 29.19
CA GLU A 133 23.76 -17.68 27.78
C GLU A 133 23.56 -16.16 27.62
N GLY A 134 22.76 -15.56 28.52
CA GLY A 134 22.56 -14.11 28.59
C GLY A 134 23.86 -13.34 28.75
N ARG A 135 24.78 -13.83 29.60
CA ARG A 135 26.11 -13.26 29.81
C ARG A 135 27.09 -13.54 28.68
N SER A 136 27.19 -14.78 28.21
CA SER A 136 28.22 -15.18 27.24
C SER A 136 27.88 -14.85 25.79
N VAL A 137 26.59 -14.68 25.47
CA VAL A 137 26.11 -14.43 24.11
C VAL A 137 25.43 -13.06 24.03
N GLY A 138 24.38 -12.83 24.82
CA GLY A 138 23.55 -11.62 24.75
C GLY A 138 24.29 -10.33 25.12
N TYR A 139 24.90 -10.30 26.31
CA TYR A 139 25.69 -9.16 26.78
C TYR A 139 26.95 -8.96 25.95
N GLN A 140 27.67 -10.05 25.62
CA GLN A 140 28.87 -9.97 24.79
C GLN A 140 28.59 -9.39 23.41
N TYR A 141 27.45 -9.69 22.78
CA TYR A 141 27.06 -9.06 21.51
C TYR A 141 27.06 -7.52 21.60
N PHE A 142 26.49 -6.95 22.67
CA PHE A 142 26.45 -5.49 22.84
C PHE A 142 27.83 -4.90 23.13
N VAL A 143 28.68 -5.60 23.90
CA VAL A 143 30.08 -5.19 24.14
C VAL A 143 30.92 -5.23 22.85
N HIS A 144 30.73 -6.25 22.00
CA HIS A 144 31.39 -6.33 20.69
C HIS A 144 30.83 -5.30 19.66
N ARG A 145 29.67 -4.71 19.95
CA ARG A 145 29.12 -3.52 19.26
C ARG A 145 29.57 -2.20 19.92
N GLY A 146 30.57 -2.23 20.80
CA GLY A 146 31.13 -1.05 21.46
C GLY A 146 30.17 -0.34 22.43
N LEU A 147 29.02 -0.96 22.78
CA LEU A 147 28.06 -0.33 23.67
C LEU A 147 28.52 -0.42 25.13
N ARG A 148 28.56 0.73 25.79
CA ARG A 148 28.94 0.86 27.21
C ARG A 148 27.79 0.40 28.12
N GLU A 149 28.16 -0.11 29.29
CA GLU A 149 27.22 -0.58 30.32
C GLU A 149 26.24 0.52 30.83
N ASP A 150 26.61 1.82 30.77
CA ASP A 150 25.68 2.92 31.07
C ASP A 150 24.59 3.07 30.00
N ILE A 151 24.93 2.86 28.73
CA ILE A 151 24.00 2.94 27.59
C ILE A 151 23.13 1.69 27.50
N ILE A 152 23.71 0.50 27.71
CA ILE A 152 22.99 -0.78 27.81
C ILE A 152 21.90 -0.69 28.90
N LYS A 153 22.21 -0.08 30.06
CA LYS A 153 21.23 0.23 31.11
C LYS A 153 20.24 1.32 30.70
N LYS A 154 20.70 2.46 30.17
CA LYS A 154 19.83 3.59 29.81
C LYS A 154 18.74 3.21 28.80
N PHE A 155 19.06 2.34 27.85
CA PHE A 155 18.11 1.82 26.85
C PHE A 155 17.41 0.51 27.27
N HIS A 156 17.72 -0.02 28.46
CA HIS A 156 17.15 -1.26 29.00
C HIS A 156 17.30 -2.47 28.06
N LEU A 157 18.47 -2.60 27.44
CA LEU A 157 18.74 -3.67 26.47
C LEU A 157 18.82 -5.02 27.19
N GLY A 158 18.33 -6.09 26.54
CA GLY A 158 18.20 -7.41 27.18
C GLY A 158 18.44 -8.58 26.23
N TYR A 159 18.22 -9.80 26.73
CA TYR A 159 18.39 -11.05 25.98
C TYR A 159 17.26 -12.04 26.29
N SER A 160 16.76 -12.71 25.26
CA SER A 160 15.86 -13.86 25.38
C SER A 160 16.65 -15.15 25.13
N PRO A 161 16.57 -16.17 26.03
CA PRO A 161 17.31 -17.43 25.87
C PRO A 161 16.95 -18.17 24.58
N ALA A 162 17.80 -19.11 24.14
CA ALA A 162 17.48 -19.99 23.02
C ALA A 162 16.40 -21.05 23.32
N ASP A 163 16.03 -21.22 24.60
CA ASP A 163 14.87 -22.02 25.03
C ASP A 163 13.56 -21.36 24.55
N TYR A 164 12.73 -22.17 23.88
CA TYR A 164 11.48 -21.77 23.28
C TYR A 164 10.30 -21.66 24.27
N GLN A 165 10.47 -21.82 25.59
CA GLN A 165 9.41 -21.52 26.57
C GLN A 165 9.88 -20.76 27.82
N ALA A 166 11.10 -20.24 27.81
CA ALA A 166 11.75 -19.63 28.97
C ALA A 166 10.93 -18.49 29.61
N TYR A 167 10.50 -17.48 28.83
CA TYR A 167 9.70 -16.38 29.37
C TYR A 167 8.21 -16.70 29.44
N THR A 168 7.64 -17.51 28.54
CA THR A 168 6.23 -17.91 28.66
C THR A 168 5.97 -18.65 29.96
N ASN A 169 6.79 -19.65 30.31
CA ASN A 169 6.61 -20.44 31.53
C ASN A 169 6.86 -19.59 32.79
N ALA A 170 7.88 -18.72 32.77
CA ALA A 170 8.15 -17.80 33.86
C ALA A 170 7.01 -16.77 34.06
N ALA A 171 6.47 -16.18 33.00
CA ALA A 171 5.36 -15.21 33.06
C ALA A 171 4.09 -15.85 33.66
N LEU A 172 3.75 -17.06 33.21
CA LEU A 172 2.62 -17.84 33.74
C LEU A 172 2.78 -18.12 35.24
N SER A 173 3.99 -18.44 35.70
CA SER A 173 4.27 -18.64 37.14
C SER A 173 4.10 -17.37 37.99
N GLN A 174 4.17 -16.19 37.37
CA GLN A 174 3.95 -14.88 38.00
C GLN A 174 2.50 -14.39 37.85
N GLY A 175 1.59 -15.23 37.35
CA GLY A 175 0.17 -14.89 37.17
C GLY A 175 -0.14 -14.03 35.94
N ILE A 176 0.84 -13.78 35.06
CA ILE A 176 0.59 -13.12 33.77
C ILE A 176 -0.08 -14.13 32.84
N LYS A 177 -1.30 -13.83 32.41
CA LYS A 177 -2.05 -14.71 31.51
C LYS A 177 -1.42 -14.83 30.13
N LEU A 178 -1.51 -16.03 29.55
CA LEU A 178 -1.08 -16.33 28.18
C LEU A 178 -1.71 -15.40 27.13
N GLU A 179 -2.98 -15.00 27.33
CA GLU A 179 -3.72 -14.14 26.41
C GLU A 179 -3.01 -12.79 26.15
N TYR A 180 -2.38 -12.20 27.17
CA TYR A 180 -1.66 -10.94 27.03
C TYR A 180 -0.35 -11.11 26.25
N LEU A 181 0.40 -12.19 26.51
CA LEU A 181 1.65 -12.50 25.79
C LEU A 181 1.41 -12.82 24.31
N VAL A 182 0.29 -13.48 24.00
CA VAL A 182 -0.14 -13.77 22.63
C VAL A 182 -0.67 -12.51 21.92
N ALA A 183 -1.43 -11.65 22.61
CA ALA A 183 -1.91 -10.37 22.08
C ALA A 183 -0.77 -9.37 21.80
N LEU A 184 0.29 -9.39 22.61
CA LEU A 184 1.55 -8.68 22.36
C LEU A 184 2.38 -9.29 21.21
N GLY A 185 2.01 -10.50 20.77
CA GLY A 185 2.78 -11.28 19.81
C GLY A 185 4.16 -11.73 20.30
N ALA A 186 4.38 -11.71 21.63
CA ALA A 186 5.59 -12.20 22.27
C ALA A 186 5.61 -13.74 22.31
N THR A 187 4.47 -14.36 22.60
CA THR A 187 4.29 -15.82 22.58
C THR A 187 3.44 -16.21 21.37
N VAL A 188 3.82 -17.28 20.67
CA VAL A 188 2.98 -17.91 19.66
C VAL A 188 2.26 -19.11 20.29
N ASN A 189 0.97 -19.25 20.02
CA ASN A 189 0.17 -20.39 20.45
C ASN A 189 -0.52 -21.00 19.22
N THR A 190 -0.28 -22.29 18.96
CA THR A 190 -0.89 -23.06 17.84
C THR A 190 -2.09 -23.91 18.29
N GLY A 191 -2.57 -23.73 19.52
CA GLY A 191 -3.54 -24.60 20.20
C GLY A 191 -2.92 -25.90 20.71
N THR A 192 -2.00 -26.50 19.94
CA THR A 192 -1.24 -27.72 20.28
C THR A 192 0.12 -27.45 20.93
N ARG A 193 0.71 -26.27 20.70
CA ARG A 193 2.02 -25.87 21.26
C ARG A 193 2.05 -24.37 21.53
N THR A 194 2.72 -23.98 22.61
CA THR A 194 3.12 -22.60 22.92
C THR A 194 4.63 -22.44 22.76
N TYR A 195 5.09 -21.33 22.18
CA TYR A 195 6.52 -21.02 22.11
C TYR A 195 6.87 -19.52 22.08
N ASP A 196 8.06 -19.23 22.57
CA ASP A 196 8.69 -17.93 22.69
C ASP A 196 9.22 -17.46 21.34
N LYS A 197 8.60 -16.42 20.77
CA LYS A 197 8.95 -15.86 19.48
C LYS A 197 10.31 -15.15 19.46
N TYR A 198 10.76 -14.67 20.62
CA TYR A 198 12.03 -13.97 20.78
C TYR A 198 13.22 -14.90 21.05
N ALA A 199 13.05 -16.22 21.08
CA ALA A 199 14.10 -17.17 21.47
C ALA A 199 15.44 -16.97 20.71
N GLY A 200 16.54 -16.86 21.46
CA GLY A 200 17.90 -16.67 20.97
C GLY A 200 18.18 -15.28 20.36
N ARG A 201 17.60 -14.22 20.93
CA ARG A 201 17.68 -12.85 20.39
C ARG A 201 18.05 -11.82 21.46
N VAL A 202 18.78 -10.80 21.02
CA VAL A 202 18.99 -9.56 21.81
C VAL A 202 17.84 -8.58 21.57
N MET A 203 17.46 -7.89 22.64
CA MET A 203 16.18 -7.21 22.78
C MET A 203 16.37 -5.70 22.90
N PHE A 204 15.60 -4.96 22.10
CA PHE A 204 15.55 -3.51 22.01
C PHE A 204 14.13 -3.07 22.40
N PRO A 205 13.87 -2.71 23.68
CA PRO A 205 12.53 -2.33 24.10
C PRO A 205 12.10 -1.02 23.42
N ILE A 206 10.91 -1.00 22.85
CA ILE A 206 10.32 0.15 22.18
C ILE A 206 9.47 0.89 23.21
N HIS A 207 9.85 2.13 23.53
CA HIS A 207 9.15 2.99 24.48
C HIS A 207 8.23 3.98 23.76
N SER A 208 6.99 4.08 24.24
CA SER A 208 6.10 5.20 23.91
C SER A 208 6.68 6.53 24.38
N ILE A 209 6.17 7.66 23.88
CA ILE A 209 6.59 9.01 24.31
C ILE A 209 6.51 9.25 25.83
N SER A 210 5.64 8.53 26.55
CA SER A 210 5.52 8.59 28.02
C SER A 210 6.55 7.76 28.77
N GLY A 211 7.22 6.81 28.11
CA GLY A 211 8.19 5.87 28.71
C GLY A 211 7.66 4.47 28.97
N LYS A 212 6.36 4.21 28.78
CA LYS A 212 5.81 2.85 28.87
C LYS A 212 6.31 2.01 27.69
N VAL A 213 6.78 0.78 27.98
CA VAL A 213 7.18 -0.21 26.97
C VAL A 213 5.95 -0.68 26.19
N VAL A 214 6.02 -0.59 24.87
CA VAL A 214 4.93 -0.98 23.95
C VAL A 214 5.25 -2.24 23.13
N GLY A 215 6.52 -2.63 23.03
CA GLY A 215 6.94 -3.90 22.45
C GLY A 215 8.46 -4.00 22.34
N PHE A 216 8.98 -4.96 21.58
CA PHE A 216 10.42 -5.21 21.46
C PHE A 216 10.87 -5.44 20.02
N GLY A 217 11.84 -4.65 19.54
CA GLY A 217 12.68 -5.06 18.43
C GLY A 217 13.62 -6.19 18.90
N ALA A 218 13.84 -7.22 18.08
CA ALA A 218 14.58 -8.41 18.47
C ALA A 218 15.52 -8.92 17.36
N ARG A 219 16.83 -8.80 17.57
CA ARG A 219 17.85 -9.18 16.57
C ARG A 219 18.31 -10.63 16.78
N THR A 220 18.31 -11.43 15.71
CA THR A 220 18.91 -12.78 15.75
C THR A 220 20.43 -12.68 15.83
N LEU A 221 21.03 -13.53 16.67
CA LEU A 221 22.48 -13.74 16.71
C LEU A 221 22.93 -14.97 15.89
N LYS A 222 21.98 -15.80 15.43
CA LYS A 222 22.26 -16.93 14.53
C LYS A 222 22.57 -16.39 13.14
N ALA A 223 23.70 -16.80 12.56
CA ALA A 223 24.18 -16.41 11.23
C ALA A 223 23.43 -17.10 10.06
N ASP A 224 22.14 -17.40 10.25
CA ASP A 224 21.29 -17.98 9.21
C ASP A 224 20.86 -16.89 8.24
N LYS A 225 21.29 -16.99 6.98
CA LYS A 225 20.96 -16.03 5.91
C LYS A 225 19.46 -15.99 5.58
N ASN A 226 18.71 -17.03 5.99
CA ASN A 226 17.31 -17.24 5.64
C ASN A 226 16.36 -16.66 6.70
N VAL A 227 16.88 -16.27 7.87
CA VAL A 227 16.11 -15.67 8.96
C VAL A 227 16.31 -14.16 8.98
N ALA A 228 15.22 -13.40 8.98
CA ALA A 228 15.26 -11.93 9.06
C ALA A 228 16.07 -11.45 10.27
N LYS A 229 17.11 -10.63 10.00
CA LYS A 229 18.09 -10.12 10.98
C LYS A 229 17.40 -9.49 12.20
N TYR A 230 16.36 -8.69 11.98
CA TYR A 230 15.51 -8.10 13.02
C TYR A 230 14.07 -8.61 12.89
N PHE A 231 13.46 -8.91 14.02
CA PHE A 231 12.02 -9.07 14.17
C PHE A 231 11.46 -7.86 14.95
N ASN A 232 10.26 -7.41 14.59
CA ASN A 232 9.58 -6.26 15.19
C ASN A 232 8.16 -6.68 15.62
N PRO A 233 7.60 -6.14 16.72
CA PRO A 233 6.34 -6.63 17.25
C PRO A 233 5.21 -6.36 16.25
N PRO A 234 4.15 -7.21 16.25
CA PRO A 234 2.98 -6.98 15.42
C PRO A 234 2.18 -5.78 15.94
N GLU A 235 1.28 -5.26 15.09
CA GLU A 235 0.27 -4.31 15.56
C GLU A 235 -0.55 -4.94 16.69
N SER A 236 -0.75 -4.19 17.78
CA SER A 236 -1.49 -4.60 18.96
C SER A 236 -2.09 -3.37 19.64
N GLU A 237 -3.00 -3.56 20.60
CA GLU A 237 -3.64 -2.46 21.34
C GLU A 237 -2.63 -1.44 21.89
N VAL A 238 -1.52 -1.91 22.46
CA VAL A 238 -0.47 -1.05 23.02
C VAL A 238 0.52 -0.49 21.99
N TYR A 239 0.61 -1.08 20.80
CA TYR A 239 1.64 -0.75 19.80
C TYR A 239 1.09 -0.66 18.36
N ASN A 240 1.13 0.56 17.82
CA ASN A 240 0.97 0.85 16.40
C ASN A 240 2.35 1.21 15.81
N LYS A 241 2.86 0.41 14.85
CA LYS A 241 4.17 0.68 14.23
C LYS A 241 4.19 2.00 13.48
N SER A 242 3.08 2.35 12.83
CA SER A 242 2.97 3.55 12.00
C SER A 242 2.88 4.85 12.80
N GLU A 243 2.87 4.78 14.14
CA GLU A 243 2.82 5.94 15.04
C GLU A 243 3.91 5.95 16.12
N ASN A 244 4.74 4.91 16.21
CA ASN A 244 5.86 4.83 17.15
C ASN A 244 7.21 5.01 16.44
N LEU A 245 8.15 5.66 17.15
CA LEU A 245 9.53 5.87 16.75
C LEU A 245 10.44 5.36 17.87
N TYR A 246 11.46 4.59 17.51
CA TYR A 246 12.48 4.17 18.46
C TYR A 246 13.31 5.38 18.94
N GLY A 247 13.78 5.34 20.18
CA GLY A 247 14.51 6.45 20.81
C GLY A 247 13.64 7.62 21.31
N ILE A 248 12.39 7.77 20.86
CA ILE A 248 11.59 9.00 21.10
C ILE A 248 11.44 9.38 22.57
N PHE A 249 11.34 8.39 23.48
CA PHE A 249 11.29 8.63 24.92
C PHE A 249 12.55 9.37 25.40
N TYR A 250 13.73 8.85 25.09
CA TYR A 250 15.01 9.45 25.47
C TYR A 250 15.23 10.79 24.75
N ALA A 251 14.95 10.82 23.44
CA ALA A 251 15.22 11.97 22.60
C ALA A 251 14.33 13.19 22.87
N ARG A 252 13.11 13.03 23.39
CA ARG A 252 12.14 14.14 23.52
C ARG A 252 12.69 15.40 24.21
N GLN A 253 13.49 15.24 25.26
CA GLN A 253 14.07 16.39 25.98
C GLN A 253 15.16 17.08 25.16
N ALA A 254 16.02 16.31 24.50
CA ALA A 254 17.09 16.83 23.65
C ALA A 254 16.53 17.48 22.37
N ILE A 255 15.48 16.93 21.77
CA ILE A 255 14.73 17.52 20.64
C ILE A 255 14.14 18.87 21.05
N ILE A 256 13.44 18.95 22.19
CA ILE A 256 12.87 20.21 22.72
C ILE A 256 13.98 21.22 23.07
N LYS A 257 15.12 20.78 23.59
CA LYS A 257 16.26 21.66 23.94
C LYS A 257 16.98 22.21 22.70
N LYS A 258 17.20 21.39 21.67
CA LYS A 258 17.96 21.73 20.45
C LYS A 258 17.10 22.23 19.28
N GLN A 259 15.76 22.19 19.37
CA GLN A 259 14.82 22.48 18.27
C GLN A 259 15.00 21.62 17.01
N LYS A 260 15.70 20.48 17.15
CA LYS A 260 16.24 19.68 16.05
C LYS A 260 16.13 18.19 16.36
N CYS A 261 15.64 17.40 15.42
CA CYS A 261 15.63 15.93 15.52
C CYS A 261 16.47 15.32 14.40
N TYR A 262 17.42 14.45 14.76
CA TYR A 262 18.06 13.55 13.79
C TYR A 262 17.19 12.31 13.56
N VAL A 263 17.18 11.78 12.33
CA VAL A 263 16.46 10.55 11.97
C VAL A 263 17.38 9.63 11.18
N VAL A 264 17.46 8.37 11.64
CA VAL A 264 18.27 7.26 11.08
C VAL A 264 17.37 6.04 10.83
N GLU A 265 17.89 4.94 10.27
CA GLU A 265 17.07 3.77 9.91
C GLU A 265 16.84 2.79 11.06
N GLY A 266 17.85 2.55 11.88
CA GLY A 266 17.95 1.39 12.78
C GLY A 266 18.00 1.69 14.27
N TYR A 267 17.82 0.63 15.05
CA TYR A 267 17.90 0.69 16.51
C TYR A 267 19.34 0.87 17.03
N ALA A 268 20.32 0.27 16.35
CA ALA A 268 21.73 0.37 16.72
C ALA A 268 22.22 1.81 16.54
N ASP A 269 21.96 2.38 15.37
CA ASP A 269 22.16 3.75 14.92
C ASP A 269 21.77 4.76 16.03
N VAL A 270 20.52 4.66 16.52
CA VAL A 270 19.98 5.51 17.59
C VAL A 270 20.78 5.38 18.88
N ILE A 271 21.17 4.16 19.27
CA ILE A 271 21.89 3.90 20.52
C ILE A 271 23.33 4.40 20.43
N SER A 272 24.03 4.13 19.32
CA SER A 272 25.43 4.49 19.12
C SER A 272 25.62 5.99 18.89
N MET A 273 24.78 6.63 18.08
CA MET A 273 24.77 8.09 17.95
C MET A 273 24.40 8.78 19.28
N HIS A 274 23.46 8.23 20.05
CA HIS A 274 23.19 8.71 21.42
C HIS A 274 24.41 8.46 22.34
N GLN A 275 25.11 7.33 22.23
CA GLN A 275 26.33 7.03 22.99
C GLN A 275 27.44 8.06 22.70
N ALA A 276 27.50 8.58 21.47
CA ALA A 276 28.34 9.68 21.00
C ALA A 276 27.73 11.09 21.26
N GLY A 277 26.76 11.22 22.17
CA GLY A 277 26.23 12.51 22.63
C GLY A 277 25.10 13.13 21.77
N VAL A 278 24.71 12.49 20.67
CA VAL A 278 23.62 12.94 19.80
C VAL A 278 22.28 12.44 20.34
N GLU A 279 21.92 12.84 21.57
CA GLU A 279 20.72 12.36 22.25
C GLU A 279 19.39 12.69 21.53
N ASN A 280 19.38 13.67 20.62
CA ASN A 280 18.19 14.14 19.90
C ASN A 280 17.91 13.34 18.61
N ILE A 281 17.97 12.01 18.68
CA ILE A 281 17.89 11.09 17.53
C ILE A 281 16.79 10.03 17.68
N VAL A 282 16.18 9.61 16.57
CA VAL A 282 15.14 8.57 16.50
C VAL A 282 15.27 7.70 15.23
N ALA A 283 14.58 6.56 15.22
CA ALA A 283 14.43 5.70 14.03
C ALA A 283 13.00 5.16 13.87
N PRO A 284 12.54 4.88 12.63
CA PRO A 284 11.38 4.03 12.38
C PRO A 284 11.57 2.63 12.95
N CYS A 285 10.48 1.97 13.37
CA CYS A 285 10.55 0.60 13.92
C CYS A 285 10.67 -0.48 12.83
N GLY A 286 11.74 -0.40 12.03
CA GLY A 286 12.11 -1.31 10.94
C GLY A 286 11.07 -1.43 9.83
N THR A 287 10.62 -0.28 9.33
CA THR A 287 9.83 -0.09 8.10
C THR A 287 10.14 1.28 7.51
N ALA A 288 9.73 1.54 6.26
CA ALA A 288 9.71 2.89 5.72
C ALA A 288 8.97 3.88 6.65
N LEU A 289 9.46 5.13 6.67
CA LEU A 289 8.93 6.23 7.47
C LEU A 289 7.46 6.52 7.14
N THR A 290 6.65 6.79 8.15
CA THR A 290 5.20 7.04 8.01
C THR A 290 4.79 8.47 8.37
N THR A 291 3.66 8.93 7.81
CA THR A 291 3.04 10.21 8.19
C THR A 291 2.68 10.28 9.68
N GLY A 292 2.31 9.16 10.31
CA GLY A 292 2.01 9.10 11.75
C GLY A 292 3.25 9.36 12.63
N GLN A 293 4.40 8.78 12.25
CA GLN A 293 5.70 9.04 12.88
C GLN A 293 6.14 10.50 12.69
N ILE A 294 5.94 11.06 11.49
CA ILE A 294 6.23 12.48 11.21
C ILE A 294 5.34 13.40 12.05
N ARG A 295 4.06 13.07 12.23
CA ARG A 295 3.13 13.79 13.12
C ARG A 295 3.43 13.61 14.61
N LEU A 296 4.09 12.52 15.02
CA LEU A 296 4.68 12.41 16.36
C LEU A 296 5.83 13.43 16.51
N LEU A 297 6.76 13.49 15.57
CA LEU A 297 7.86 14.47 15.61
C LEU A 297 7.38 15.93 15.56
N LYS A 298 6.40 16.26 14.70
CA LYS A 298 5.80 17.60 14.62
C LYS A 298 5.11 18.05 15.94
N ARG A 299 4.69 17.11 16.79
CA ARG A 299 4.18 17.37 18.16
C ARG A 299 5.28 17.52 19.21
N VAL A 300 6.42 16.85 19.04
CA VAL A 300 7.56 16.91 19.98
C VAL A 300 8.45 18.14 19.71
N LEU A 301 8.62 18.54 18.45
CA LEU A 301 9.23 19.81 18.06
C LEU A 301 8.28 20.96 18.42
N PRO A 302 8.58 21.80 19.43
CA PRO A 302 7.68 22.87 19.85
C PRO A 302 7.69 24.02 18.83
N SER A 303 6.65 24.85 18.82
CA SER A 303 6.66 26.12 18.07
C SER A 303 7.22 27.24 18.96
N VAL A 304 8.15 28.03 18.44
CA VAL A 304 8.89 29.04 19.21
C VAL A 304 8.36 30.45 18.92
N GLY A 305 7.29 30.82 19.61
CA GLY A 305 6.80 32.19 19.72
C GLY A 305 5.80 32.64 18.63
N ASN A 306 5.33 33.88 18.75
CA ASN A 306 4.37 34.51 17.82
C ASN A 306 5.08 35.19 16.63
N THR A 307 6.17 34.59 16.16
CA THR A 307 6.97 35.04 15.01
C THR A 307 6.91 33.98 13.94
N LEU A 308 6.67 34.37 12.69
CA LEU A 308 6.37 33.49 11.54
C LEU A 308 7.58 32.68 11.02
N ALA A 309 8.50 32.32 11.92
CA ALA A 309 9.72 31.55 11.65
C ALA A 309 9.72 30.26 12.50
N ASP A 310 8.79 29.35 12.22
CA ASP A 310 8.78 27.98 12.78
C ASP A 310 9.99 27.18 12.22
N GLU A 311 11.15 27.33 12.86
CA GLU A 311 12.39 26.58 12.56
C GLU A 311 12.37 25.15 13.13
N LYS A 312 11.31 24.39 12.82
CA LYS A 312 11.21 22.96 13.16
C LYS A 312 12.05 22.14 12.18
N TYR A 313 13.29 21.88 12.56
CA TYR A 313 14.22 21.10 11.72
C TYR A 313 14.20 19.61 12.04
N VAL A 314 14.02 18.80 11.00
CA VAL A 314 14.37 17.39 10.99
C VAL A 314 15.56 17.19 10.07
N THR A 315 16.61 16.57 10.59
CA THR A 315 17.82 16.22 9.84
C THR A 315 17.85 14.73 9.60
N MET A 316 17.77 14.33 8.34
CA MET A 316 17.98 12.96 7.92
C MET A 316 19.49 12.67 7.95
N LEU A 317 19.90 11.64 8.68
CA LEU A 317 21.27 11.16 8.75
C LEU A 317 21.32 9.79 8.08
N TYR A 318 22.04 9.71 6.96
CA TYR A 318 22.11 8.52 6.12
C TYR A 318 23.56 8.18 5.75
N ASP A 319 23.76 6.89 5.52
CA ASP A 319 24.97 6.24 5.02
C ASP A 319 25.57 6.99 3.81
N GLY A 320 26.89 6.91 3.65
CA GLY A 320 27.62 7.61 2.58
C GLY A 320 27.34 7.09 1.15
N ASP A 321 26.57 6.01 1.00
CA ASP A 321 26.36 5.31 -0.28
C ASP A 321 25.21 5.87 -1.13
N SER A 322 24.96 5.28 -2.30
CA SER A 322 23.88 5.70 -3.20
C SER A 322 22.48 5.30 -2.69
N ALA A 323 22.35 4.22 -1.91
CA ALA A 323 21.09 3.76 -1.36
C ALA A 323 20.58 4.69 -0.25
N GLY A 324 21.46 5.10 0.67
CA GLY A 324 21.17 6.10 1.71
C GLY A 324 20.80 7.46 1.10
N GLN A 325 21.50 7.89 0.05
CA GLN A 325 21.15 9.11 -0.69
C GLN A 325 19.75 9.00 -1.35
N HIS A 326 19.42 7.86 -1.98
CA HIS A 326 18.09 7.62 -2.54
C HIS A 326 17.00 7.54 -1.46
N ALA A 327 17.29 6.97 -0.29
CA ALA A 327 16.39 6.92 0.86
C ALA A 327 16.10 8.34 1.39
N ALA A 328 17.11 9.20 1.50
CA ALA A 328 16.97 10.61 1.86
C ALA A 328 16.05 11.36 0.87
N ILE A 329 16.30 11.21 -0.43
CA ILE A 329 15.50 11.81 -1.53
C ILE A 329 14.03 11.38 -1.47
N LYS A 330 13.76 10.12 -1.10
CA LYS A 330 12.41 9.58 -0.95
C LYS A 330 11.70 10.10 0.31
N ASN A 331 12.39 10.12 1.44
CA ASN A 331 11.78 10.41 2.75
C ASN A 331 11.61 11.92 3.01
N GLY A 332 12.47 12.78 2.47
CA GLY A 332 12.38 14.24 2.67
C GLY A 332 11.08 14.86 2.14
N LYS A 333 10.55 14.37 1.01
CA LYS A 333 9.24 14.82 0.46
C LYS A 333 8.08 14.58 1.43
N LEU A 334 8.16 13.57 2.31
CA LEU A 334 7.16 13.29 3.34
C LEU A 334 7.21 14.29 4.51
N PHE A 335 8.41 14.66 4.97
CA PHE A 335 8.58 15.67 6.02
C PHE A 335 8.13 17.07 5.55
N LEU A 336 8.47 17.45 4.31
CA LEU A 336 8.01 18.71 3.70
C LEU A 336 6.48 18.78 3.57
N ALA A 337 5.84 17.68 3.16
CA ALA A 337 4.39 17.59 3.02
C ALA A 337 3.62 17.72 4.36
N GLU A 338 4.27 17.39 5.49
CA GLU A 338 3.75 17.67 6.83
C GLU A 338 4.24 19.02 7.40
N GLY A 339 4.87 19.88 6.59
CA GLY A 339 5.25 21.25 6.98
C GLY A 339 6.41 21.34 7.97
N LEU A 340 7.36 20.40 7.92
CA LEU A 340 8.64 20.48 8.64
C LEU A 340 9.75 20.97 7.71
N ASN A 341 10.74 21.68 8.24
CA ASN A 341 11.93 22.04 7.47
C ASN A 341 12.91 20.87 7.49
N VAL A 342 13.47 20.51 6.34
CA VAL A 342 14.23 19.25 6.17
C VAL A 342 15.68 19.55 5.82
N ARG A 343 16.59 18.89 6.53
CA ARG A 343 18.03 18.91 6.26
C ARG A 343 18.54 17.48 6.09
N VAL A 344 19.73 17.35 5.50
CA VAL A 344 20.41 16.07 5.28
C VAL A 344 21.85 16.18 5.76
N VAL A 345 22.35 15.13 6.43
CA VAL A 345 23.78 14.87 6.59
C VAL A 345 24.06 13.53 5.92
N THR A 346 25.04 13.51 5.02
CA THR A 346 25.59 12.29 4.43
C THR A 346 26.88 11.95 5.17
N LEU A 347 27.00 10.71 5.64
CA LEU A 347 28.21 10.21 6.28
C LEU A 347 29.36 10.00 5.27
N PRO A 348 30.60 9.79 5.72
CA PRO A 348 31.69 9.39 4.83
C PRO A 348 31.36 8.10 4.07
N PRO A 349 32.01 7.83 2.92
CA PRO A 349 31.89 6.54 2.26
C PRO A 349 32.21 5.38 3.20
N GLU A 350 31.49 4.28 3.07
CA GLU A 350 31.61 3.05 3.89
C GLU A 350 31.21 3.19 5.38
N GLU A 351 30.79 4.38 5.85
CA GLU A 351 30.29 4.60 7.20
C GLU A 351 28.74 4.61 7.27
N ASP A 352 28.18 3.84 8.22
CA ASP A 352 26.81 3.95 8.71
C ASP A 352 26.76 4.71 10.06
N PRO A 353 25.59 5.10 10.60
CA PRO A 353 25.55 5.87 11.86
C PRO A 353 25.94 5.07 13.11
N ASP A 354 26.02 3.73 13.06
CA ASP A 354 26.59 2.93 14.15
C ASP A 354 28.12 2.99 14.06
N SER A 355 28.70 2.62 12.91
CA SER A 355 30.15 2.59 12.69
C SER A 355 30.79 3.97 12.87
N PHE A 356 30.19 5.03 12.32
CA PHE A 356 30.70 6.40 12.47
C PHE A 356 30.78 6.83 13.94
N ALA A 357 29.82 6.38 14.77
CA ALA A 357 29.78 6.65 16.20
C ALA A 357 30.68 5.72 17.04
N GLN A 358 31.15 4.59 16.49
CA GLN A 358 32.20 3.76 17.12
C GLN A 358 33.60 4.28 16.79
N HIS A 359 33.84 4.77 15.57
CA HIS A 359 35.15 5.24 15.13
C HIS A 359 35.51 6.63 15.68
N ASN A 360 34.53 7.45 16.07
CA ASN A 360 34.73 8.85 16.44
C ASN A 360 34.24 9.17 17.86
N ASN A 361 34.84 10.18 18.49
CA ASN A 361 34.38 10.70 19.78
C ASN A 361 33.22 11.71 19.61
N ALA A 362 32.55 12.06 20.71
CA ALA A 362 31.37 12.93 20.69
C ALA A 362 31.62 14.32 20.08
N ASP A 363 32.78 14.93 20.31
CA ASP A 363 33.12 16.24 19.77
C ASP A 363 33.33 16.17 18.24
N VAL A 364 33.98 15.11 17.74
CA VAL A 364 34.18 14.87 16.31
C VAL A 364 32.84 14.55 15.62
N VAL A 365 32.00 13.70 16.23
CA VAL A 365 30.67 13.38 15.69
C VAL A 365 29.80 14.64 15.64
N GLN A 366 29.68 15.40 16.73
CA GLN A 366 28.87 16.61 16.74
C GLN A 366 29.40 17.64 15.72
N LYS A 367 30.71 17.86 15.66
CA LYS A 367 31.32 18.77 14.70
C LYS A 367 31.03 18.34 13.25
N TYR A 368 31.18 17.06 12.91
CA TYR A 368 30.87 16.56 11.56
C TYR A 368 29.40 16.79 11.20
N LEU A 369 28.46 16.51 12.14
CA LEU A 369 27.02 16.74 11.94
C LEU A 369 26.61 18.22 11.86
N GLU A 370 27.47 19.14 12.28
CA GLU A 370 27.25 20.59 12.18
C GLU A 370 27.89 21.17 10.91
N GLU A 371 29.06 20.68 10.49
CA GLU A 371 29.77 21.12 9.28
C GLU A 371 29.21 20.52 7.98
N ASN A 372 28.66 19.30 8.01
CA ASN A 372 28.19 18.58 6.80
C ASN A 372 26.66 18.61 6.62
N GLU A 373 25.95 19.43 7.39
CA GLU A 373 24.50 19.55 7.28
C GLU A 373 24.07 20.49 6.14
N GLN A 374 23.24 19.96 5.24
CA GLN A 374 22.78 20.65 4.04
C GLN A 374 21.24 20.75 4.01
N ASP A 375 20.71 21.77 3.33
CA ASP A 375 19.28 21.86 3.04
C ASP A 375 18.86 20.75 2.07
N TYR A 376 17.72 20.10 2.33
CA TYR A 376 17.24 18.97 1.54
C TYR A 376 16.90 19.29 0.08
N ILE A 377 16.39 20.49 -0.22
CA ILE A 377 16.09 20.91 -1.60
C ILE A 377 17.38 21.10 -2.39
N LEU A 378 18.41 21.69 -1.78
CA LEU A 378 19.73 21.86 -2.40
C LEU A 378 20.46 20.53 -2.55
N PHE A 379 20.47 19.69 -1.51
CA PHE A 379 21.01 18.32 -1.55
C PHE A 379 20.40 17.52 -2.71
N LYS A 380 19.07 17.45 -2.79
CA LYS A 380 18.37 16.71 -3.84
C LYS A 380 18.64 17.29 -5.25
N SER A 381 18.70 18.62 -5.38
CA SER A 381 19.07 19.28 -6.64
C SER A 381 20.46 18.84 -7.12
N ASN A 382 21.43 18.82 -6.21
CA ASN A 382 22.81 18.43 -6.52
C ASN A 382 22.94 16.96 -6.93
N VAL A 383 22.18 16.04 -6.32
CA VAL A 383 22.15 14.63 -6.73
C VAL A 383 21.55 14.48 -8.12
N LEU A 384 20.34 15.03 -8.36
CA LEU A 384 19.67 14.93 -9.67
C LEU A 384 20.47 15.62 -10.80
N LEU A 385 21.22 16.68 -10.50
CA LEU A 385 22.13 17.31 -11.47
C LEU A 385 23.29 16.38 -11.86
N ARG A 386 23.90 15.69 -10.88
CA ARG A 386 24.96 14.70 -11.15
C ARG A 386 24.44 13.52 -11.98
N GLU A 387 23.23 13.05 -11.70
CA GLU A 387 22.57 11.94 -12.41
C GLU A 387 22.12 12.32 -13.83
N SER A 388 21.71 13.58 -14.04
CA SER A 388 21.32 14.08 -15.38
C SER A 388 22.52 14.45 -16.25
N GLY A 389 23.64 14.89 -15.65
CA GLY A 389 24.85 15.27 -16.38
C GLY A 389 24.56 16.37 -17.41
N THR A 390 24.89 16.12 -18.68
CA THR A 390 24.64 17.05 -19.80
C THR A 390 23.42 16.67 -20.66
N ASP A 391 22.63 15.67 -20.26
CA ASP A 391 21.48 15.16 -21.01
C ASP A 391 20.26 16.10 -20.84
N PRO A 392 19.78 16.78 -21.92
CA PRO A 392 18.67 17.72 -21.80
C PRO A 392 17.34 17.08 -21.36
N VAL A 393 17.11 15.81 -21.70
CA VAL A 393 15.88 15.08 -21.37
C VAL A 393 15.88 14.70 -19.89
N LYS A 394 16.99 14.16 -19.38
CA LYS A 394 17.15 13.89 -17.94
C LYS A 394 17.13 15.17 -17.13
N LYS A 395 17.76 16.25 -17.60
CA LYS A 395 17.73 17.56 -16.93
C LYS A 395 16.31 18.12 -16.86
N ALA A 396 15.52 17.99 -17.94
CA ALA A 396 14.10 18.35 -17.94
C ALA A 396 13.24 17.47 -17.02
N ALA A 397 13.61 16.20 -16.80
CA ALA A 397 12.96 15.33 -15.81
C ALA A 397 13.30 15.76 -14.37
N ALA A 398 14.57 16.05 -14.09
CA ALA A 398 15.04 16.55 -12.79
C ALA A 398 14.37 17.87 -12.38
N ILE A 399 14.20 18.82 -13.31
CA ILE A 399 13.47 20.07 -13.06
C ILE A 399 12.01 19.81 -12.66
N LYS A 400 11.33 18.84 -13.29
CA LYS A 400 9.95 18.46 -12.95
C LYS A 400 9.83 17.84 -11.56
N ASP A 401 10.72 16.91 -11.22
CA ASP A 401 10.70 16.26 -9.90
C ASP A 401 11.10 17.24 -8.77
N MET A 402 12.01 18.19 -9.03
CA MET A 402 12.29 19.28 -8.10
C MET A 402 11.08 20.22 -7.94
N ALA A 403 10.39 20.58 -9.02
CA ALA A 403 9.16 21.34 -8.96
C ALA A 403 8.03 20.59 -8.22
N GLU A 404 7.89 19.27 -8.39
CA GLU A 404 7.03 18.44 -7.55
C GLU A 404 7.41 18.49 -6.07
N THR A 405 8.71 18.44 -5.78
CA THR A 405 9.23 18.48 -4.40
C THR A 405 8.99 19.84 -3.74
N ILE A 406 9.09 20.94 -4.49
CA ILE A 406 8.70 22.27 -4.02
C ILE A 406 7.16 22.40 -3.91
N SER A 407 6.40 21.71 -4.76
CA SER A 407 4.94 21.82 -4.80
C SER A 407 4.24 21.41 -3.49
N VAL A 408 4.82 20.51 -2.69
CA VAL A 408 4.22 20.07 -1.41
C VAL A 408 4.41 21.06 -0.27
N ILE A 409 5.37 21.99 -0.37
CA ILE A 409 5.62 23.02 0.65
C ILE A 409 4.40 23.94 0.74
N GLU A 410 3.82 24.13 1.93
CA GLU A 410 2.58 24.91 2.10
C GLU A 410 2.79 26.42 1.91
N ASP A 411 3.90 26.93 2.41
CA ASP A 411 4.28 28.35 2.41
C ASP A 411 4.66 28.86 0.99
N PRO A 412 3.98 29.90 0.46
CA PRO A 412 4.30 30.46 -0.86
C PRO A 412 5.66 31.16 -0.92
N ILE A 413 6.13 31.77 0.17
CA ILE A 413 7.41 32.49 0.21
C ILE A 413 8.55 31.47 0.16
N LYS A 414 8.46 30.39 0.94
CA LYS A 414 9.44 29.28 0.85
C LYS A 414 9.46 28.65 -0.54
N ARG A 415 8.31 28.47 -1.21
CA ARG A 415 8.28 27.96 -2.59
C ARG A 415 9.01 28.89 -3.56
N ASP A 416 8.78 30.20 -3.48
CA ASP A 416 9.44 31.17 -4.36
C ASP A 416 10.96 31.20 -4.13
N VAL A 417 11.40 31.27 -2.86
CA VAL A 417 12.82 31.23 -2.49
C VAL A 417 13.48 29.94 -2.97
N TYR A 418 12.91 28.76 -2.69
CA TYR A 418 13.49 27.51 -3.17
C TYR A 418 13.51 27.41 -4.70
N SER A 419 12.49 27.89 -5.41
CA SER A 419 12.50 27.94 -6.88
C SER A 419 13.58 28.88 -7.43
N LYS A 420 13.84 29.99 -6.73
CA LYS A 420 14.91 30.94 -7.08
C LYS A 420 16.31 30.36 -6.86
N GLU A 421 16.54 29.64 -5.75
CA GLU A 421 17.84 29.03 -5.46
C GLU A 421 18.20 27.90 -6.44
N ILE A 422 17.23 27.07 -6.87
CA ILE A 422 17.51 25.96 -7.80
C ILE A 422 17.57 26.38 -9.27
N ALA A 423 16.94 27.49 -9.66
CA ALA A 423 16.88 27.95 -11.05
C ALA A 423 18.28 28.14 -11.69
N PRO A 424 19.25 28.81 -11.04
CA PRO A 424 20.63 28.89 -11.52
C PRO A 424 21.31 27.51 -11.64
N LEU A 425 21.10 26.60 -10.68
CA LEU A 425 21.71 25.26 -10.68
C LEU A 425 21.26 24.44 -11.89
N PHE A 426 19.98 24.53 -12.25
CA PHE A 426 19.41 23.88 -13.44
C PHE A 426 19.59 24.69 -14.74
N HIS A 427 20.19 25.88 -14.69
CA HIS A 427 20.28 26.83 -15.82
C HIS A 427 18.91 27.04 -16.50
N THR A 428 17.90 27.37 -15.70
CA THR A 428 16.51 27.57 -16.14
C THR A 428 15.89 28.77 -15.42
N GLU A 429 14.75 29.25 -15.90
CA GLU A 429 14.09 30.41 -15.32
C GLU A 429 13.22 30.02 -14.10
N GLN A 430 13.26 30.83 -13.04
CA GLN A 430 12.41 30.68 -11.85
C GLN A 430 10.91 30.64 -12.20
N SER A 431 10.51 31.39 -13.23
CA SER A 431 9.13 31.45 -13.73
C SER A 431 8.63 30.09 -14.24
N ILE A 432 9.46 29.32 -14.94
CA ILE A 432 9.11 27.99 -15.48
C ILE A 432 8.86 27.00 -14.33
N ILE A 433 9.73 27.04 -13.31
CA ILE A 433 9.59 26.20 -12.11
C ILE A 433 8.29 26.58 -11.36
N MET A 434 8.07 27.88 -11.14
CA MET A 434 6.88 28.38 -10.43
C MET A 434 5.57 28.15 -11.19
N GLU A 435 5.57 28.19 -12.52
CA GLU A 435 4.41 27.82 -13.33
C GLU A 435 4.07 26.33 -13.16
N TYR A 436 5.07 25.44 -13.20
CA TYR A 436 4.86 24.00 -13.05
C TYR A 436 4.44 23.62 -11.61
N VAL A 437 5.07 24.22 -10.59
CA VAL A 437 4.62 24.18 -9.18
C VAL A 437 3.15 24.62 -9.07
N GLY A 438 2.80 25.73 -9.74
CA GLY A 438 1.44 26.26 -9.78
C GLY A 438 0.45 25.30 -10.45
N LYS A 439 0.86 24.64 -11.55
CA LYS A 439 0.05 23.62 -12.23
C LYS A 439 -0.23 22.43 -11.31
N ILE A 440 0.80 21.81 -10.73
CA ILE A 440 0.67 20.65 -9.84
C ILE A 440 -0.29 20.95 -8.68
N ARG A 441 -0.17 22.15 -8.07
CA ARG A 441 -1.05 22.56 -6.97
C ARG A 441 -2.49 22.83 -7.40
N ARG A 442 -2.73 23.34 -8.62
CA ARG A 442 -4.09 23.46 -9.19
C ARG A 442 -4.71 22.10 -9.46
N ASP A 443 -3.96 21.18 -10.07
CA ASP A 443 -4.43 19.84 -10.41
C ASP A 443 -4.78 19.05 -9.13
N ALA A 444 -3.92 19.12 -8.10
CA ALA A 444 -4.16 18.51 -6.79
C ALA A 444 -5.34 19.14 -6.03
N ALA A 445 -5.55 20.46 -6.13
CA ALA A 445 -6.70 21.13 -5.53
C ALA A 445 -8.02 20.75 -6.22
N ALA A 446 -8.02 20.69 -7.56
CA ALA A 446 -9.18 20.25 -8.34
C ALA A 446 -9.54 18.78 -8.08
N GLN A 447 -8.54 17.93 -7.83
CA GLN A 447 -8.78 16.54 -7.43
C GLN A 447 -9.41 16.43 -6.03
N LYS A 448 -8.84 17.12 -5.03
CA LYS A 448 -9.43 17.19 -3.67
C LYS A 448 -10.85 17.76 -3.67
N GLU A 449 -11.15 18.74 -4.54
CA GLU A 449 -12.50 19.29 -4.64
C GLU A 449 -13.48 18.32 -5.29
N LYS A 450 -13.07 17.56 -6.31
CA LYS A 450 -13.89 16.46 -6.88
C LYS A 450 -14.20 15.38 -5.83
N GLU A 451 -13.22 15.05 -4.98
CA GLU A 451 -13.38 14.11 -3.87
C GLU A 451 -14.32 14.66 -2.78
N ARG A 452 -14.15 15.94 -2.40
CA ARG A 452 -15.01 16.64 -1.43
C ARG A 452 -16.47 16.71 -1.91
N LEU A 453 -16.69 17.07 -3.18
CA LEU A 453 -18.03 17.15 -3.77
C LEU A 453 -18.70 15.78 -3.86
N ARG A 454 -17.97 14.73 -4.28
CA ARG A 454 -18.47 13.33 -4.24
C ARG A 454 -18.87 12.90 -2.82
N GLY A 455 -18.14 13.34 -1.80
CA GLY A 455 -18.47 13.11 -0.40
C GLY A 455 -19.67 13.93 0.13
N GLN A 456 -19.99 15.08 -0.49
CA GLN A 456 -21.14 15.91 -0.11
C GLN A 456 -22.44 15.49 -0.80
N THR A 457 -22.40 15.01 -2.04
CA THR A 457 -23.60 14.51 -2.76
C THR A 457 -24.27 13.31 -2.09
N PHE A 458 -23.64 12.69 -1.10
CA PHE A 458 -24.19 11.61 -0.27
C PHE A 458 -24.90 12.08 1.02
N ARG A 459 -25.08 13.39 1.25
CA ARG A 459 -25.63 13.93 2.51
C ARG A 459 -26.90 14.78 2.41
N GLU A 460 -27.37 15.12 1.22
CA GLU A 460 -28.55 15.99 1.03
C GLU A 460 -29.64 15.31 0.20
N THR A 461 -30.43 14.46 0.86
CA THR A 461 -31.72 13.96 0.34
C THR A 461 -32.83 14.51 1.26
N PRO A 462 -33.81 15.29 0.75
CA PRO A 462 -34.85 15.86 1.61
C PRO A 462 -35.74 14.78 2.26
N ILE A 463 -35.90 14.84 3.59
CA ILE A 463 -36.80 13.96 4.32
C ILE A 463 -38.25 14.40 4.08
N ILE A 464 -38.99 13.63 3.28
CA ILE A 464 -40.45 13.78 3.15
C ILE A 464 -41.11 12.93 4.25
N ALA A 465 -41.82 13.58 5.17
CA ALA A 465 -42.49 12.90 6.28
C ALA A 465 -43.75 12.13 5.80
N PRO A 466 -43.99 10.90 6.29
CA PRO A 466 -45.17 10.12 5.90
C PRO A 466 -46.41 10.52 6.73
N SER A 467 -47.55 10.73 6.06
CA SER A 467 -48.82 11.05 6.73
C SER A 467 -49.99 10.17 6.25
N GLY A 468 -50.60 9.45 7.20
CA GLY A 468 -52.04 9.11 7.17
C GLY A 468 -52.54 8.08 6.16
N SER A 469 -52.90 6.90 6.66
CA SER A 469 -53.74 5.93 5.94
C SER A 469 -55.19 6.39 5.78
N GLY A 470 -55.82 6.15 4.62
CA GLY A 470 -57.25 6.32 4.39
C GLY A 470 -57.76 5.42 3.26
N HIS A 471 -59.02 4.97 3.32
CA HIS A 471 -59.64 4.07 2.34
C HIS A 471 -60.77 4.75 1.55
N ASN A 472 -60.95 4.28 0.31
CA ASN A 472 -62.18 4.23 -0.48
C ASN A 472 -62.81 5.49 -1.12
N ASN A 473 -63.51 5.16 -2.23
CA ASN A 473 -64.65 5.82 -2.89
C ASN A 473 -64.48 7.06 -3.80
N GLN A 474 -64.50 6.74 -5.10
CA GLN A 474 -65.54 7.14 -6.07
C GLN A 474 -65.81 8.62 -6.44
N SER A 475 -65.99 8.77 -7.77
CA SER A 475 -66.94 9.66 -8.48
C SER A 475 -66.76 11.18 -8.55
N GLN A 476 -66.56 11.63 -9.81
CA GLN A 476 -67.27 12.72 -10.50
C GLN A 476 -67.03 14.21 -10.15
N ASN A 477 -66.52 14.90 -11.17
CA ASN A 477 -67.00 16.16 -11.76
C ASN A 477 -67.00 17.50 -10.98
N ASN A 478 -66.32 18.45 -11.65
CA ASN A 478 -66.79 19.80 -12.02
C ASN A 478 -66.51 21.07 -11.18
N HIS A 479 -65.73 21.94 -11.84
CA HIS A 479 -66.00 23.36 -12.11
C HIS A 479 -65.72 24.48 -11.07
N ASN A 480 -65.03 25.50 -11.61
CA ASN A 480 -65.19 26.95 -11.43
C ASN A 480 -64.57 27.76 -10.26
N GLN A 481 -63.51 28.50 -10.63
CA GLN A 481 -63.40 29.99 -10.68
C GLN A 481 -63.34 30.85 -9.38
N GLY A 482 -62.50 31.90 -9.45
CA GLY A 482 -62.37 33.01 -8.48
C GLY A 482 -60.96 33.08 -7.83
N GLN A 483 -59.94 33.78 -8.34
CA GLN A 483 -59.72 35.25 -8.44
C GLN A 483 -59.73 35.98 -7.07
N THR A 484 -58.79 36.86 -6.67
CA THR A 484 -57.89 37.79 -7.41
C THR A 484 -56.57 38.16 -6.64
N HIS A 485 -55.69 38.97 -7.26
CA HIS A 485 -54.79 40.00 -6.66
C HIS A 485 -53.48 39.59 -5.91
N VAL A 486 -52.33 40.31 -5.90
CA VAL A 486 -51.87 41.65 -6.42
C VAL A 486 -50.42 41.60 -7.01
N ASN A 487 -50.06 42.54 -7.91
CA ASN A 487 -48.76 43.04 -8.48
C ASN A 487 -47.39 42.43 -8.07
N GLN A 488 -46.38 42.19 -8.93
CA GLN A 488 -45.56 43.10 -9.81
C GLN A 488 -44.85 44.29 -9.12
N PRO A 489 -43.78 44.91 -9.72
CA PRO A 489 -42.91 44.52 -10.86
C PRO A 489 -41.44 44.24 -10.34
N ILE A 490 -40.26 44.47 -10.94
CA ILE A 490 -39.65 45.06 -12.18
C ILE A 490 -38.24 44.39 -12.36
N GLY A 491 -37.54 44.29 -13.51
CA GLY A 491 -37.91 44.43 -14.93
C GLY A 491 -36.99 45.34 -15.79
N TRP A 492 -35.86 44.83 -16.35
CA TRP A 492 -35.09 45.47 -17.46
C TRP A 492 -34.42 44.47 -18.42
N GLN A 493 -34.24 44.87 -19.70
CA GLN A 493 -33.73 44.05 -20.81
C GLN A 493 -32.85 44.86 -21.79
N GLN A 494 -32.00 44.12 -22.52
CA GLN A 494 -31.61 44.30 -23.93
C GLN A 494 -30.56 45.34 -24.43
N THR A 495 -29.96 44.94 -25.56
CA THR A 495 -29.27 45.70 -26.64
C THR A 495 -28.01 46.53 -26.33
N ASN A 496 -26.87 46.11 -26.90
CA ASN A 496 -26.39 46.64 -28.20
C ASN A 496 -25.15 45.89 -28.76
N GLN A 497 -25.05 45.81 -30.09
CA GLN A 497 -23.79 45.77 -30.85
C GLN A 497 -23.65 47.12 -31.58
N PRO A 498 -22.42 47.56 -31.92
CA PRO A 498 -21.97 47.37 -33.30
C PRO A 498 -20.46 47.05 -33.43
N GLN A 499 -20.00 46.92 -34.68
CA GLN A 499 -18.63 46.58 -35.08
C GLN A 499 -17.67 47.79 -35.02
N ASN A 500 -16.35 47.55 -34.94
CA ASN A 500 -15.41 48.25 -35.82
C ASN A 500 -14.06 47.52 -36.01
N GLN A 501 -13.39 47.78 -37.13
CA GLN A 501 -11.98 47.41 -37.39
C GLN A 501 -11.05 48.62 -37.19
N PRO A 502 -9.73 48.43 -37.28
CA PRO A 502 -8.98 49.20 -38.29
C PRO A 502 -8.15 48.32 -39.25
N GLN A 503 -7.71 48.91 -40.37
CA GLN A 503 -6.91 48.30 -41.43
C GLN A 503 -5.69 49.16 -41.79
N TYR A 504 -4.52 48.52 -42.01
CA TYR A 504 -3.43 48.86 -42.95
C TYR A 504 -2.79 50.29 -42.91
N PRO A 505 -1.55 50.50 -43.43
CA PRO A 505 -1.21 50.44 -44.86
C PRO A 505 0.02 49.59 -45.22
N ASP A 506 0.09 49.16 -46.49
CA ASP A 506 1.26 48.56 -47.15
C ASP A 506 2.27 49.61 -47.65
N GLY A 507 3.46 49.17 -48.12
CA GLY A 507 4.26 50.01 -49.03
C GLY A 507 5.69 49.55 -49.39
N TYR A 508 5.87 49.14 -50.65
CA TYR A 508 7.10 49.21 -51.47
C TYR A 508 8.35 48.35 -51.11
N PHE A 509 9.15 47.86 -52.06
CA PHE A 509 8.90 47.32 -53.42
C PHE A 509 10.21 46.67 -53.98
N ASP A 510 10.06 45.66 -54.85
CA ASP A 510 10.90 45.33 -56.02
C ASP A 510 12.30 44.62 -56.00
N ASN A 511 12.44 43.75 -57.02
CA ASN A 511 13.62 43.33 -57.81
C ASN A 511 14.61 42.22 -57.38
N HIS A 512 14.33 41.03 -57.93
CA HIS A 512 15.21 39.98 -58.49
C HIS A 512 16.17 40.49 -59.62
N PRO A 513 17.05 39.68 -60.29
CA PRO A 513 17.08 38.20 -60.40
C PRO A 513 18.47 37.50 -60.29
N ASP A 514 18.45 36.16 -60.49
CA ASP A 514 19.51 35.26 -61.01
C ASP A 514 20.92 35.22 -60.37
N ALA A 515 21.56 34.07 -60.11
CA ALA A 515 21.17 32.64 -60.17
C ALA A 515 22.19 31.84 -59.27
N THR A 516 22.44 30.51 -59.28
CA THR A 516 22.11 29.39 -60.19
C THR A 516 22.25 28.04 -59.43
N SER A 517 21.83 26.94 -60.07
CA SER A 517 22.15 25.52 -59.77
C SER A 517 21.60 24.87 -58.48
N GLN A 518 20.89 23.76 -58.70
CA GLN A 518 20.32 22.82 -57.72
C GLN A 518 21.03 21.44 -57.91
N PRO A 519 20.93 20.46 -56.98
CA PRO A 519 19.71 19.67 -56.87
C PRO A 519 19.27 19.21 -55.47
N GLN A 520 17.98 19.43 -55.21
CA GLN A 520 17.01 18.53 -54.53
C GLN A 520 17.40 17.68 -53.30
N GLN A 521 16.94 18.12 -52.13
CA GLN A 521 16.04 17.42 -51.16
C GLN A 521 15.44 18.55 -50.27
N GLY A 522 14.13 18.70 -50.03
CA GLY A 522 13.18 17.71 -49.50
C GLY A 522 13.38 17.64 -47.98
N GLY A 523 12.65 18.33 -47.09
CA GLY A 523 11.27 18.85 -47.17
C GLY A 523 10.29 17.82 -46.59
N SER A 524 9.55 18.06 -45.50
CA SER A 524 9.39 19.27 -44.68
C SER A 524 8.89 18.94 -43.26
N ASP A 525 9.47 19.54 -42.21
CA ASP A 525 9.02 19.32 -40.82
C ASP A 525 7.92 20.30 -40.38
N GLN A 526 6.66 19.90 -40.55
CA GLN A 526 5.49 20.56 -39.94
C GLN A 526 4.44 19.58 -39.37
N THR A 527 4.68 18.26 -39.40
CA THR A 527 3.79 17.25 -38.81
C THR A 527 4.10 16.96 -37.34
N ALA A 528 5.33 17.22 -36.88
CA ALA A 528 5.85 16.80 -35.57
C ALA A 528 5.18 17.43 -34.32
N LYS A 529 4.21 18.34 -34.47
CA LYS A 529 3.44 18.94 -33.36
C LYS A 529 1.95 18.56 -33.31
N LYS A 530 1.48 17.68 -34.20
CA LYS A 530 0.19 16.98 -34.04
C LYS A 530 0.35 15.54 -33.58
N THR A 531 1.50 14.94 -33.87
CA THR A 531 1.71 13.50 -33.74
C THR A 531 1.85 12.97 -32.31
N THR A 532 2.14 13.77 -31.28
CA THR A 532 2.40 13.25 -29.92
C THR A 532 1.14 12.90 -29.12
N GLU A 533 0.09 13.72 -29.17
CA GLU A 533 -1.19 13.38 -28.51
C GLU A 533 -1.93 12.29 -29.30
N ASP A 534 -1.85 12.34 -30.63
CA ASP A 534 -2.29 11.24 -31.48
C ASP A 534 -1.45 9.97 -31.24
N PHE A 535 -0.13 10.02 -31.01
CA PHE A 535 0.72 8.83 -30.74
C PHE A 535 0.20 8.03 -29.54
N HIS A 536 -0.06 8.68 -28.41
CA HIS A 536 -0.52 7.98 -27.20
C HIS A 536 -1.96 7.46 -27.31
N LYS A 537 -2.75 7.97 -28.26
CA LYS A 537 -4.09 7.48 -28.56
C LYS A 537 -4.07 6.33 -29.56
N PHE A 538 -3.33 6.52 -30.66
CA PHE A 538 -3.11 5.56 -31.75
C PHE A 538 -2.36 4.32 -31.28
N SER A 539 -1.36 4.47 -30.40
CA SER A 539 -0.69 3.31 -29.78
C SER A 539 -1.62 2.57 -28.82
N LYS A 540 -2.39 3.26 -27.95
CA LYS A 540 -3.35 2.59 -27.05
C LYS A 540 -4.45 1.86 -27.79
N GLU A 541 -5.03 2.44 -28.86
CA GLU A 541 -6.08 1.79 -29.63
C GLU A 541 -5.56 0.61 -30.46
N ASN A 542 -4.30 0.63 -30.93
CA ASN A 542 -3.69 -0.53 -31.60
C ASN A 542 -3.18 -1.58 -30.61
N LEU A 543 -2.56 -1.21 -29.49
CA LEU A 543 -2.21 -2.13 -28.39
C LEU A 543 -3.44 -2.86 -27.85
N ALA A 544 -4.60 -2.19 -27.77
CA ALA A 544 -5.87 -2.80 -27.37
C ALA A 544 -6.49 -3.72 -28.45
N LYS A 545 -6.10 -3.60 -29.73
CA LYS A 545 -6.45 -4.55 -30.79
C LYS A 545 -5.51 -5.75 -30.78
N ILE A 546 -4.19 -5.50 -30.77
CA ILE A 546 -3.13 -6.51 -30.72
C ILE A 546 -3.34 -7.46 -29.53
N ASN A 547 -3.52 -6.92 -28.32
CA ASN A 547 -3.77 -7.71 -27.11
C ASN A 547 -5.16 -8.40 -27.07
N LYS A 548 -6.11 -8.08 -27.96
CA LYS A 548 -7.41 -8.74 -28.01
C LYS A 548 -7.49 -9.88 -29.03
N GLN A 549 -6.65 -9.85 -30.06
CA GLN A 549 -6.76 -10.77 -31.19
C GLN A 549 -5.88 -12.03 -31.06
N TYR A 550 -4.81 -11.97 -30.25
CA TYR A 550 -3.80 -13.04 -30.15
C TYR A 550 -3.44 -13.41 -28.71
N VAL A 551 -4.43 -13.46 -27.81
CA VAL A 551 -4.22 -13.77 -26.37
C VAL A 551 -3.46 -15.08 -26.15
N PRO A 552 -3.79 -16.22 -26.81
CA PRO A 552 -3.06 -17.47 -26.58
C PRO A 552 -1.62 -17.45 -27.13
N GLU A 553 -1.35 -16.76 -28.24
CA GLU A 553 0.02 -16.62 -28.75
C GLU A 553 0.86 -15.71 -27.82
N ARG A 554 0.25 -14.73 -27.14
CA ARG A 554 0.91 -13.95 -26.09
C ARG A 554 1.16 -14.80 -24.83
N GLU A 555 0.23 -15.69 -24.44
CA GLU A 555 0.47 -16.68 -23.38
C GLU A 555 1.65 -17.61 -23.71
N LEU A 556 1.96 -17.85 -24.99
CA LEU A 556 3.13 -18.65 -25.39
C LEU A 556 4.44 -17.86 -25.27
N MET A 557 4.45 -16.59 -25.68
CA MET A 557 5.65 -15.74 -25.62
C MET A 557 6.09 -15.43 -24.18
N ASP A 558 5.17 -15.52 -23.21
CA ASP A 558 5.49 -15.46 -21.78
C ASP A 558 6.53 -16.53 -21.38
N TYR A 559 6.29 -17.80 -21.75
CA TYR A 559 7.25 -18.88 -21.52
C TYR A 559 8.56 -18.72 -22.31
N VAL A 560 8.50 -18.18 -23.54
CA VAL A 560 9.70 -17.91 -24.34
C VAL A 560 10.60 -16.88 -23.67
N VAL A 561 10.03 -15.80 -23.12
CA VAL A 561 10.79 -14.72 -22.48
C VAL A 561 11.23 -15.07 -21.06
N ASN A 562 10.34 -15.63 -20.24
CA ASN A 562 10.58 -15.82 -18.80
C ASN A 562 11.18 -17.19 -18.44
N ASP A 563 10.92 -18.24 -19.24
CA ASP A 563 11.37 -19.61 -18.98
C ASP A 563 12.19 -20.22 -20.13
N GLY A 564 12.57 -19.44 -21.16
CA GLY A 564 13.15 -19.94 -22.42
C GLY A 564 14.36 -20.88 -22.28
N ASN A 565 15.22 -20.62 -21.28
CA ASN A 565 16.41 -21.41 -20.94
C ASN A 565 16.11 -22.73 -20.18
N THR A 566 14.84 -23.09 -19.97
CA THR A 566 14.43 -24.25 -19.16
C THR A 566 14.33 -25.51 -20.03
N ASP A 567 15.06 -26.57 -19.67
CA ASP A 567 14.89 -27.91 -20.26
C ASP A 567 13.51 -28.48 -19.89
N VAL A 568 12.73 -28.89 -20.89
CA VAL A 568 11.33 -29.34 -20.68
C VAL A 568 10.98 -30.69 -21.28
N CYS A 569 11.71 -31.18 -22.30
CA CYS A 569 11.48 -32.52 -22.83
C CYS A 569 12.74 -33.14 -23.44
N GLN A 570 12.67 -34.45 -23.71
CA GLN A 570 13.70 -35.21 -24.41
C GLN A 570 13.08 -35.92 -25.61
N VAL A 571 13.85 -36.04 -26.70
CA VAL A 571 13.41 -36.75 -27.90
C VAL A 571 14.53 -37.56 -28.52
N GLU A 572 14.18 -38.76 -29.01
CA GLU A 572 15.10 -39.64 -29.71
C GLU A 572 15.19 -39.26 -31.19
N ASP A 573 16.40 -38.90 -31.64
CA ASP A 573 16.73 -38.81 -33.06
C ASP A 573 16.78 -40.24 -33.62
N LYS A 574 15.75 -40.61 -34.40
CA LYS A 574 15.61 -41.96 -34.98
C LYS A 574 16.64 -42.27 -36.06
N GLU A 575 17.33 -41.28 -36.61
CA GLU A 575 18.38 -41.47 -37.62
C GLU A 575 19.75 -41.65 -36.95
N LYS A 576 20.01 -40.92 -35.85
CA LYS A 576 21.30 -40.96 -35.13
C LYS A 576 21.34 -41.93 -33.94
N LYS A 577 20.19 -42.33 -33.40
CA LYS A 577 20.04 -43.07 -32.11
C LYS A 577 20.55 -42.29 -30.89
N GLU A 578 20.44 -40.96 -30.92
CA GLU A 578 20.84 -40.07 -29.84
C GLU A 578 19.61 -39.39 -29.20
N THR A 579 19.64 -39.19 -27.89
CA THR A 579 18.57 -38.49 -27.16
C THR A 579 18.94 -37.01 -27.03
N LYS A 580 18.18 -36.13 -27.69
CA LYS A 580 18.34 -34.67 -27.55
C LYS A 580 17.40 -34.14 -26.46
N VAL A 581 17.95 -33.41 -25.50
CA VAL A 581 17.19 -32.55 -24.57
C VAL A 581 16.80 -31.26 -25.29
N LEU A 582 15.56 -30.79 -25.13
CA LEU A 582 15.06 -29.53 -25.68
C LEU A 582 14.69 -28.55 -24.56
N ASN A 583 15.12 -27.30 -24.70
CA ASN A 583 14.61 -26.18 -23.91
C ASN A 583 13.18 -25.77 -24.36
N VAL A 584 12.53 -24.85 -23.63
CA VAL A 584 11.17 -24.36 -23.95
C VAL A 584 11.04 -23.93 -25.42
N VAL A 585 12.02 -23.18 -25.93
CA VAL A 585 11.97 -22.59 -27.28
C VAL A 585 12.18 -23.66 -28.35
N GLU A 586 13.15 -24.56 -28.16
CA GLU A 586 13.37 -25.73 -29.02
C GLU A 586 12.15 -26.68 -29.01
N ALA A 587 11.49 -26.86 -27.87
CA ALA A 587 10.31 -27.72 -27.72
C ALA A 587 9.09 -27.15 -28.45
N ILE A 588 8.86 -25.83 -28.40
CA ILE A 588 7.81 -25.15 -29.18
C ILE A 588 8.06 -25.36 -30.68
N ALA A 589 9.28 -25.09 -31.14
CA ALA A 589 9.64 -25.24 -32.56
C ALA A 589 9.49 -26.67 -33.07
N TYR A 590 9.90 -27.65 -32.26
CA TYR A 590 9.78 -29.08 -32.58
C TYR A 590 8.32 -29.58 -32.58
N ASP A 591 7.45 -29.02 -31.74
CA ASP A 591 6.01 -29.32 -31.74
C ASP A 591 5.30 -28.62 -32.92
N PHE A 592 5.72 -27.42 -33.31
CA PHE A 592 5.15 -26.67 -34.44
C PHE A 592 5.55 -27.25 -35.80
N SER A 593 6.82 -27.64 -35.97
CA SER A 593 7.33 -28.20 -37.23
C SER A 593 6.68 -29.53 -37.62
N LYS A 594 6.17 -30.30 -36.64
CA LYS A 594 5.40 -31.54 -36.89
C LYS A 594 4.04 -31.31 -37.54
N ASP A 595 3.37 -30.21 -37.20
CA ASP A 595 1.99 -29.96 -37.61
C ASP A 595 1.87 -29.04 -38.84
N GLU A 596 3.00 -28.55 -39.36
CA GLU A 596 3.07 -27.48 -40.39
C GLU A 596 2.44 -26.17 -39.84
N PHE A 597 2.65 -25.91 -38.54
CA PHE A 597 2.06 -24.78 -37.81
C PHE A 597 2.96 -23.53 -37.87
N GLU A 598 2.35 -22.36 -38.07
CA GLU A 598 3.00 -21.05 -37.92
C GLU A 598 2.19 -20.12 -37.00
N LEU A 599 2.90 -19.27 -36.23
CA LEU A 599 2.28 -18.22 -35.42
C LEU A 599 1.62 -17.15 -36.30
N SER A 600 0.44 -16.69 -35.87
CA SER A 600 -0.39 -15.74 -36.60
C SER A 600 0.09 -14.30 -36.46
N ASN A 601 0.73 -13.96 -35.33
CA ASN A 601 1.36 -12.66 -35.10
C ASN A 601 2.82 -12.66 -35.64
N PRO A 602 3.16 -11.81 -36.63
CA PRO A 602 4.50 -11.77 -37.21
C PRO A 602 5.59 -11.38 -36.21
N THR A 603 5.26 -10.56 -35.21
CA THR A 603 6.19 -10.16 -34.13
C THR A 603 6.59 -11.37 -33.29
N PHE A 604 5.63 -12.22 -32.95
CA PHE A 604 5.86 -13.42 -32.15
C PHE A 604 6.55 -14.52 -32.97
N LYS A 605 6.27 -14.59 -34.29
CA LYS A 605 7.03 -15.42 -35.23
C LYS A 605 8.51 -15.00 -35.27
N LEU A 606 8.79 -13.70 -35.47
CA LEU A 606 10.16 -13.15 -35.47
C LEU A 606 10.89 -13.41 -34.14
N MET A 607 10.23 -13.20 -33.00
CA MET A 607 10.80 -13.52 -31.68
C MET A 607 11.17 -15.01 -31.55
N LEU A 608 10.30 -15.92 -31.98
CA LEU A 608 10.58 -17.35 -31.92
C LEU A 608 11.74 -17.75 -32.86
N GLU A 609 11.77 -17.21 -34.08
CA GLU A 609 12.82 -17.48 -35.07
C GLU A 609 14.19 -16.93 -34.65
N GLU A 610 14.26 -15.69 -34.14
CA GLU A 610 15.51 -15.13 -33.63
C GLU A 610 15.98 -15.83 -32.34
N ALA A 611 15.06 -16.23 -31.44
CA ALA A 611 15.42 -16.98 -30.23
C ALA A 611 16.03 -18.35 -30.57
N LEU A 612 15.42 -19.11 -31.50
CA LEU A 612 15.95 -20.38 -31.97
C LEU A 612 17.36 -20.24 -32.54
N LYS A 613 17.56 -19.26 -33.43
CA LYS A 613 18.86 -18.98 -34.04
C LYS A 613 19.90 -18.57 -32.98
N LYS A 614 19.50 -17.85 -31.93
CA LYS A 614 20.39 -17.50 -30.81
C LYS A 614 20.74 -18.72 -29.96
N TYR A 615 19.85 -19.70 -29.80
CA TYR A 615 20.16 -20.99 -29.15
C TYR A 615 21.07 -21.92 -29.97
N GLU A 616 21.16 -21.73 -31.29
CA GLU A 616 22.17 -22.38 -32.12
C GLU A 616 23.57 -21.77 -31.90
N ASP A 617 23.66 -20.45 -31.66
CA ASP A 617 24.92 -19.74 -31.35
C ASP A 617 25.39 -19.96 -29.89
N ASP A 618 24.50 -19.77 -28.91
CA ASP A 618 24.77 -19.84 -27.46
C ASP A 618 23.57 -20.41 -26.70
N LYS A 619 23.74 -21.57 -26.05
CA LYS A 619 22.68 -22.25 -25.31
C LYS A 619 22.22 -21.54 -24.03
N ASN A 620 22.98 -20.58 -23.50
CA ASN A 620 22.70 -19.91 -22.24
C ASN A 620 22.46 -18.39 -22.39
N PHE A 621 22.15 -17.91 -23.61
CA PHE A 621 22.03 -16.48 -23.85
C PHE A 621 20.90 -15.83 -23.02
N ASP A 622 21.08 -14.56 -22.68
CA ASP A 622 20.12 -13.77 -21.92
C ASP A 622 18.99 -13.29 -22.86
N ILE A 623 17.98 -14.14 -23.01
CA ILE A 623 16.83 -13.93 -23.91
C ILE A 623 16.01 -12.69 -23.55
N VAL A 624 15.90 -12.35 -22.26
CA VAL A 624 15.24 -11.14 -21.76
C VAL A 624 16.01 -9.91 -22.24
N LYS A 625 17.31 -9.85 -21.97
CA LYS A 625 18.18 -8.73 -22.37
C LYS A 625 18.34 -8.63 -23.88
N TYR A 626 18.32 -9.74 -24.61
CA TYR A 626 18.34 -9.75 -26.07
C TYR A 626 17.15 -8.97 -26.63
N PHE A 627 15.93 -9.35 -26.24
CA PHE A 627 14.73 -8.70 -26.77
C PHE A 627 14.45 -7.30 -26.19
N GLN A 628 14.88 -7.02 -24.95
CA GLN A 628 14.86 -5.65 -24.40
C GLN A 628 15.74 -4.66 -25.17
N ASN A 629 16.76 -5.13 -25.88
CA ASN A 629 17.67 -4.31 -26.69
C ASN A 629 17.48 -4.56 -28.21
N HIS A 630 16.34 -5.14 -28.59
CA HIS A 630 16.04 -5.45 -29.99
C HIS A 630 15.84 -4.18 -30.83
N TYR A 631 16.24 -4.25 -32.10
CA TYR A 631 16.15 -3.14 -33.06
C TYR A 631 14.72 -2.92 -33.57
N ASP A 632 13.92 -3.98 -33.66
CA ASP A 632 12.49 -3.90 -33.96
C ASP A 632 11.72 -3.41 -32.72
N ARG A 633 10.95 -2.33 -32.91
CA ARG A 633 10.18 -1.66 -31.87
C ARG A 633 9.00 -2.51 -31.37
N ASP A 634 8.35 -3.26 -32.24
CA ASP A 634 7.17 -4.04 -31.86
C ASP A 634 7.58 -5.24 -31.00
N VAL A 635 8.77 -5.81 -31.26
CA VAL A 635 9.42 -6.80 -30.38
C VAL A 635 9.75 -6.19 -29.00
N ASN A 636 10.30 -4.97 -28.98
CA ASN A 636 10.65 -4.27 -27.74
C ASN A 636 9.41 -3.93 -26.88
N GLU A 637 8.34 -3.43 -27.51
CA GLU A 637 7.05 -3.16 -26.85
C GLU A 637 6.37 -4.47 -26.39
N ALA A 638 6.45 -5.56 -27.17
CA ALA A 638 5.92 -6.86 -26.79
C ALA A 638 6.63 -7.43 -25.55
N VAL A 639 7.96 -7.44 -25.52
CA VAL A 639 8.73 -7.95 -24.37
C VAL A 639 8.62 -7.06 -23.15
N THR A 640 8.59 -5.73 -23.32
CA THR A 640 8.26 -4.81 -22.21
C THR A 640 6.89 -5.13 -21.62
N SER A 641 5.88 -5.38 -22.46
CA SER A 641 4.52 -5.76 -22.04
C SER A 641 4.46 -7.13 -21.33
N ILE A 642 5.26 -8.11 -21.75
CA ILE A 642 5.37 -9.42 -21.08
C ILE A 642 6.03 -9.27 -19.70
N LEU A 643 7.16 -8.56 -19.61
CA LEU A 643 7.90 -8.39 -18.37
C LEU A 643 7.17 -7.53 -17.32
N PHE A 644 6.33 -6.58 -17.75
CA PHE A 644 5.47 -5.82 -16.83
C PHE A 644 4.40 -6.69 -16.15
N ASP A 645 3.82 -7.66 -16.87
CA ASP A 645 2.85 -8.59 -16.31
C ASP A 645 3.53 -9.72 -15.49
N GLY A 646 4.77 -10.10 -15.84
CA GLY A 646 5.53 -11.20 -15.23
C GLY A 646 6.24 -10.92 -13.89
N LEU A 647 6.09 -9.73 -13.29
CA LEU A 647 6.84 -9.32 -12.09
C LEU A 647 6.41 -10.06 -10.79
N THR A 648 6.86 -11.31 -10.62
CA THR A 648 6.63 -12.12 -9.41
C THR A 648 7.85 -12.88 -8.88
N LEU A 649 8.29 -12.48 -7.67
CA LEU A 649 8.83 -13.36 -6.62
C LEU A 649 9.99 -14.33 -6.95
N GLU A 650 11.20 -13.81 -7.24
CA GLU A 650 12.41 -14.66 -7.26
C GLU A 650 13.44 -14.37 -6.13
N ASN A 651 13.30 -13.26 -5.40
CA ASN A 651 14.21 -12.86 -4.31
C ASN A 651 13.75 -13.32 -2.91
N ALA A 652 13.57 -14.63 -2.69
CA ALA A 652 13.08 -15.14 -1.39
C ALA A 652 13.43 -16.60 -1.02
N MET A 653 14.34 -17.30 -1.70
CA MET A 653 14.52 -18.77 -1.51
C MET A 653 15.98 -19.19 -1.27
N THR A 654 16.17 -20.28 -0.52
CA THR A 654 17.51 -20.77 -0.15
C THR A 654 18.18 -21.55 -1.29
N GLU A 655 19.46 -21.91 -1.15
CA GLU A 655 20.18 -22.72 -2.14
C GLU A 655 19.63 -24.15 -2.24
N THR A 656 19.21 -24.73 -1.11
CA THR A 656 18.63 -26.09 -1.06
C THR A 656 17.21 -26.10 -1.64
N ASP A 657 16.39 -25.08 -1.36
CA ASP A 657 15.04 -24.98 -1.93
C ASP A 657 15.08 -24.80 -3.44
N ARG A 658 16.08 -24.07 -3.96
CA ARG A 658 16.24 -23.83 -5.40
C ARG A 658 16.40 -25.12 -6.20
N GLN A 659 17.15 -26.11 -5.69
CA GLN A 659 17.28 -27.40 -6.37
C GLN A 659 15.95 -28.17 -6.41
N PHE A 660 15.24 -28.26 -5.28
CA PHE A 660 13.96 -28.98 -5.19
C PHE A 660 12.82 -28.30 -5.96
N CYS A 661 12.79 -26.96 -5.98
CA CYS A 661 11.82 -26.22 -6.77
C CYS A 661 12.11 -26.24 -8.28
N LYS A 662 13.35 -26.51 -8.72
CA LYS A 662 13.70 -26.57 -10.15
C LYS A 662 12.93 -27.69 -10.86
N GLU A 663 13.07 -28.94 -10.41
CA GLU A 663 12.38 -30.09 -11.03
C GLU A 663 10.85 -30.01 -10.97
N LYS A 664 10.32 -29.22 -10.03
CA LYS A 664 8.89 -28.95 -9.91
C LYS A 664 8.45 -27.86 -10.89
N ARG A 665 9.19 -26.75 -10.97
CA ARG A 665 8.96 -25.65 -11.93
C ARG A 665 9.06 -26.17 -13.37
N GLU A 666 10.07 -26.96 -13.69
CA GLU A 666 10.22 -27.64 -15.00
C GLU A 666 8.98 -28.47 -15.37
N ARG A 667 8.45 -29.26 -14.43
CA ARG A 667 7.21 -30.05 -14.63
C ARG A 667 5.95 -29.19 -14.73
N GLU A 668 5.84 -28.09 -13.99
CA GLU A 668 4.70 -27.18 -14.09
C GLU A 668 4.73 -26.40 -15.42
N ILE A 669 5.90 -25.91 -15.85
CA ILE A 669 6.13 -25.28 -17.16
C ILE A 669 5.75 -26.24 -18.29
N PHE A 670 6.29 -27.47 -18.30
CA PHE A 670 6.00 -28.45 -19.37
C PHE A 670 4.49 -28.70 -19.55
N ASN A 671 3.75 -28.90 -18.44
CA ASN A 671 2.31 -29.16 -18.50
C ASN A 671 1.50 -27.93 -18.95
N ASN A 672 1.87 -26.73 -18.49
CA ASN A 672 1.22 -25.48 -18.89
C ASN A 672 1.52 -25.12 -20.36
N LEU A 673 2.77 -25.29 -20.80
CA LEU A 673 3.24 -25.09 -22.17
C LEU A 673 2.52 -26.02 -23.13
N ARG A 674 2.49 -27.33 -22.84
CA ARG A 674 1.71 -28.35 -23.58
C ARG A 674 0.23 -27.96 -23.69
N THR A 675 -0.36 -27.48 -22.60
CA THR A 675 -1.77 -27.04 -22.59
C THR A 675 -1.97 -25.82 -23.48
N THR A 676 -1.06 -24.85 -23.44
CA THR A 676 -1.13 -23.61 -24.22
C THR A 676 -0.91 -23.84 -25.71
N MET A 677 0.10 -24.63 -26.11
CA MET A 677 0.28 -25.06 -27.50
C MET A 677 -0.96 -25.81 -28.04
N THR A 678 -1.59 -26.65 -27.21
CA THR A 678 -2.84 -27.36 -27.57
C THR A 678 -4.01 -26.40 -27.84
N LYS A 679 -4.16 -25.31 -27.06
CA LYS A 679 -5.17 -24.26 -27.32
C LYS A 679 -4.90 -23.57 -28.67
N ILE A 680 -3.66 -23.10 -28.86
CA ILE A 680 -3.23 -22.31 -30.03
C ILE A 680 -3.46 -23.10 -31.31
N LYS A 681 -2.98 -24.35 -31.37
CA LYS A 681 -3.20 -25.25 -32.50
C LYS A 681 -4.70 -25.45 -32.77
N ARG A 682 -5.51 -25.70 -31.74
CA ARG A 682 -6.97 -25.87 -31.88
C ARG A 682 -7.65 -24.64 -32.51
N GLU A 683 -7.28 -23.43 -32.08
CA GLU A 683 -7.84 -22.19 -32.65
C GLU A 683 -7.39 -21.97 -34.11
N TRP A 684 -6.11 -22.21 -34.42
CA TRP A 684 -5.57 -22.14 -35.78
C TRP A 684 -6.25 -23.12 -36.75
N TYR A 685 -6.42 -24.38 -36.34
CA TYR A 685 -7.15 -25.39 -37.14
C TYR A 685 -8.63 -25.01 -37.34
N ASN A 686 -9.28 -24.40 -36.34
CA ASN A 686 -10.65 -23.88 -36.48
C ASN A 686 -10.73 -22.67 -37.43
N ASN A 687 -9.73 -21.78 -37.40
CA ASN A 687 -9.65 -20.64 -38.33
C ASN A 687 -9.38 -21.10 -39.78
N GLN A 688 -8.51 -22.10 -39.98
CA GLN A 688 -8.30 -22.71 -41.30
C GLN A 688 -9.57 -23.39 -41.81
N LYS A 689 -10.27 -24.17 -40.97
CA LYS A 689 -11.59 -24.75 -41.32
C LYS A 689 -12.56 -23.67 -41.79
N LYS A 690 -12.68 -22.56 -41.05
CA LYS A 690 -13.58 -21.45 -41.39
C LYS A 690 -13.22 -20.83 -42.75
N THR A 691 -11.94 -20.51 -42.96
CA THR A 691 -11.47 -19.90 -44.23
C THR A 691 -11.68 -20.83 -45.42
N LEU A 692 -11.33 -22.12 -45.27
CA LEU A 692 -11.57 -23.14 -46.31
C LEU A 692 -13.05 -23.35 -46.61
N LEU A 693 -13.93 -23.26 -45.60
CA LEU A 693 -15.38 -23.35 -45.78
C LEU A 693 -15.94 -22.12 -46.52
N GLU A 694 -15.47 -20.92 -46.18
CA GLU A 694 -15.84 -19.68 -46.88
C GLU A 694 -15.37 -19.69 -48.35
N ASP A 695 -14.14 -20.14 -48.62
CA ASP A 695 -13.60 -20.22 -49.97
C ASP A 695 -14.23 -21.35 -50.79
N LEU A 696 -14.57 -22.48 -50.15
CA LEU A 696 -15.35 -23.55 -50.78
C LEU A 696 -16.75 -23.04 -51.16
N GLN A 697 -17.42 -22.28 -50.29
CA GLN A 697 -18.71 -21.65 -50.62
C GLN A 697 -18.58 -20.65 -51.78
N LYS A 698 -17.49 -19.87 -51.84
CA LYS A 698 -17.20 -18.97 -52.99
C LYS A 698 -16.99 -19.77 -54.28
N ALA A 699 -16.25 -20.88 -54.25
CA ALA A 699 -16.02 -21.74 -55.41
C ALA A 699 -17.32 -22.41 -55.91
N TYR A 700 -18.16 -22.94 -55.01
CA TYR A 700 -19.49 -23.44 -55.35
C TYR A 700 -20.38 -22.37 -55.97
N ASN A 701 -20.42 -21.16 -55.39
CA ASN A 701 -21.20 -20.04 -55.93
C ASN A 701 -20.70 -19.55 -57.29
N ALA A 702 -19.40 -19.72 -57.58
CA ALA A 702 -18.79 -19.40 -58.88
C ALA A 702 -18.93 -20.52 -59.93
N GLY A 703 -19.43 -21.70 -59.55
CA GLY A 703 -19.54 -22.87 -60.42
C GLY A 703 -18.22 -23.61 -60.69
N ASP A 704 -17.14 -23.24 -60.00
CA ASP A 704 -15.79 -23.81 -60.17
C ASP A 704 -15.68 -25.15 -59.43
N LYS A 705 -16.07 -26.23 -60.12
CA LYS A 705 -16.14 -27.58 -59.57
C LYS A 705 -14.77 -28.18 -59.23
N GLU A 706 -13.73 -27.81 -59.97
CA GLU A 706 -12.37 -28.35 -59.79
C GLU A 706 -11.75 -27.76 -58.53
N LYS A 707 -11.81 -26.44 -58.37
CA LYS A 707 -11.39 -25.75 -57.15
C LYS A 707 -12.24 -26.11 -55.93
N ALA A 708 -13.55 -26.30 -56.10
CA ALA A 708 -14.41 -26.76 -55.01
C ALA A 708 -14.01 -28.17 -54.51
N ALA A 709 -13.63 -29.09 -55.42
CA ALA A 709 -13.15 -30.42 -55.05
C ALA A 709 -11.78 -30.36 -54.34
N GLU A 710 -10.85 -29.53 -54.82
CA GLU A 710 -9.55 -29.31 -54.19
C GLU A 710 -9.70 -28.74 -52.77
N LEU A 711 -10.57 -27.74 -52.60
CA LEU A 711 -10.87 -27.13 -51.29
C LEU A 711 -11.58 -28.10 -50.35
N ALA A 712 -12.46 -28.97 -50.86
CA ALA A 712 -13.10 -30.02 -50.05
C ALA A 712 -12.08 -31.04 -49.54
N GLN A 713 -11.11 -31.46 -50.38
CA GLN A 713 -10.04 -32.36 -49.97
C GLN A 713 -9.14 -31.71 -48.91
N LYS A 714 -8.77 -30.43 -49.08
CA LYS A 714 -8.03 -29.64 -48.08
C LYS A 714 -8.80 -29.51 -46.78
N PHE A 715 -10.08 -29.11 -46.81
CA PHE A 715 -10.95 -29.03 -45.65
C PHE A 715 -11.06 -30.36 -44.89
N THR A 716 -11.08 -31.48 -45.61
CA THR A 716 -11.10 -32.83 -45.01
C THR A 716 -9.77 -33.14 -44.30
N LYS A 717 -8.61 -32.90 -44.94
CA LYS A 717 -7.28 -33.08 -44.32
C LYS A 717 -7.11 -32.23 -43.05
N VAL A 718 -7.51 -30.95 -43.10
CA VAL A 718 -7.51 -30.03 -41.95
C VAL A 718 -8.50 -30.48 -40.87
N SER A 719 -9.63 -31.09 -41.25
CA SER A 719 -10.61 -31.61 -40.31
C SER A 719 -10.13 -32.82 -39.53
N THR A 720 -9.43 -33.77 -40.18
CA THR A 720 -8.83 -34.93 -39.52
C THR A 720 -7.75 -34.53 -38.53
N LYS A 721 -6.72 -33.75 -38.95
CA LYS A 721 -5.68 -33.23 -38.02
C LYS A 721 -6.31 -32.51 -36.81
N SER A 722 -7.37 -31.75 -37.04
CA SER A 722 -8.09 -31.03 -35.99
C SER A 722 -8.85 -31.95 -35.01
N SER A 723 -9.42 -33.06 -35.48
CA SER A 723 -10.02 -34.08 -34.59
C SER A 723 -8.96 -34.89 -33.84
N ASP A 724 -7.81 -35.12 -34.46
CA ASP A 724 -6.67 -35.79 -33.81
C ASP A 724 -6.18 -34.95 -32.64
N ILE A 725 -6.07 -33.62 -32.77
CA ILE A 725 -5.72 -32.69 -31.68
C ILE A 725 -6.77 -32.61 -30.54
N SER A 726 -8.00 -33.08 -30.76
CA SER A 726 -8.97 -33.29 -29.66
C SER A 726 -8.87 -34.65 -28.97
N ASN A 727 -8.24 -35.65 -29.60
CA ASN A 727 -8.09 -37.01 -29.08
C ASN A 727 -6.67 -37.36 -28.65
N ALA A 728 -5.66 -36.57 -29.04
CA ALA A 728 -4.26 -36.87 -28.84
C ALA A 728 -3.81 -36.58 -27.40
N GLU A 729 -3.26 -37.60 -26.76
CA GLU A 729 -2.23 -37.42 -25.75
C GLU A 729 -0.97 -36.83 -26.43
N GLY A 730 -0.93 -35.49 -26.57
CA GLY A 730 0.22 -34.80 -27.15
C GLY A 730 1.53 -35.11 -26.43
N LEU A 731 2.68 -34.87 -27.07
CA LEU A 731 4.02 -35.07 -26.48
C LEU A 731 4.16 -36.45 -25.78
N VAL A 732 4.02 -37.52 -26.57
CA VAL A 732 4.27 -38.90 -26.13
C VAL A 732 5.74 -39.05 -25.72
N ILE A 733 5.97 -39.27 -24.42
CA ILE A 733 7.26 -39.69 -23.90
C ILE A 733 7.43 -41.18 -24.24
N ASN A 734 8.48 -41.54 -24.98
CA ASN A 734 8.78 -42.95 -25.23
C ASN A 734 9.09 -43.67 -23.90
N GLN A 735 8.50 -44.84 -23.70
CA GLN A 735 8.49 -45.56 -22.42
C GLN A 735 9.85 -46.19 -22.07
N SER A 736 10.83 -45.41 -21.59
CA SER A 736 12.08 -45.98 -21.05
C SER A 736 12.86 -45.12 -20.03
N VAL A 737 12.27 -44.08 -19.42
CA VAL A 737 12.86 -43.47 -18.22
C VAL A 737 12.25 -44.07 -16.95
N LYS A 738 12.95 -45.05 -16.35
CA LYS A 738 12.68 -45.46 -14.97
C LYS A 738 13.19 -44.40 -13.99
N ILE A 739 12.32 -43.46 -13.62
CA ILE A 739 12.44 -42.80 -12.33
C ILE A 739 11.66 -43.68 -11.34
N GLU A 740 12.35 -44.28 -10.38
CA GLU A 740 11.69 -45.04 -9.31
C GLU A 740 10.84 -44.07 -8.47
N GLU A 741 9.58 -44.42 -8.16
CA GLU A 741 8.67 -43.54 -7.43
C GLU A 741 9.23 -43.18 -6.04
N PRO A 742 9.60 -41.92 -5.77
CA PRO A 742 9.97 -41.50 -4.42
C PRO A 742 8.70 -41.53 -3.57
N SER A 743 8.69 -42.38 -2.55
CA SER A 743 7.51 -42.70 -1.73
C SER A 743 6.72 -41.45 -1.30
N LEU A 744 5.44 -41.38 -1.72
CA LEU A 744 4.44 -40.33 -1.47
C LEU A 744 4.69 -39.40 -0.26
N ILE A 745 5.51 -38.37 -0.46
CA ILE A 745 5.54 -37.20 0.44
C ILE A 745 4.36 -36.29 0.05
N ARG A 746 3.47 -36.03 1.01
CA ARG A 746 2.27 -35.22 0.78
C ARG A 746 2.66 -33.78 0.42
N TYR A 747 2.12 -33.27 -0.68
CA TYR A 747 2.06 -31.83 -0.93
C TYR A 747 1.23 -31.16 0.17
N GLU A 748 1.84 -30.29 0.96
CA GLU A 748 1.08 -29.30 1.72
C GLU A 748 0.73 -28.13 0.79
N LEU A 749 -0.56 -27.82 0.68
CA LEU A 749 -1.03 -26.65 -0.07
C LEU A 749 -0.59 -25.37 0.66
N PRO A 750 -0.28 -24.27 -0.07
CA PRO A 750 0.06 -22.99 0.56
C PRO A 750 -1.02 -22.59 1.57
N THR A 751 -0.61 -22.19 2.78
CA THR A 751 -1.56 -22.03 3.88
C THR A 751 -2.59 -20.94 3.59
N LYS A 752 -3.76 -21.04 4.24
CA LYS A 752 -4.78 -19.98 4.18
C LYS A 752 -4.26 -18.61 4.59
N ALA A 753 -3.16 -18.52 5.35
CA ALA A 753 -2.53 -17.24 5.71
C ALA A 753 -1.71 -16.65 4.54
N GLU A 754 -0.95 -17.49 3.84
CA GLU A 754 -0.11 -17.08 2.71
C GLU A 754 -0.96 -16.67 1.50
N LEU A 755 -2.01 -17.43 1.18
CA LEU A 755 -2.94 -17.07 0.10
C LEU A 755 -3.66 -15.75 0.36
N ARG A 756 -4.04 -15.45 1.62
CA ARG A 756 -4.59 -14.13 1.99
C ARG A 756 -3.58 -13.00 1.73
N LYS A 757 -2.30 -13.21 2.04
CA LYS A 757 -1.23 -12.22 1.82
C LYS A 757 -0.95 -12.02 0.32
N LEU A 758 -0.86 -13.11 -0.44
CA LEU A 758 -0.67 -13.10 -1.90
C LEU A 758 -1.80 -12.35 -2.60
N VAL A 759 -3.05 -12.74 -2.35
CA VAL A 759 -4.20 -12.22 -3.10
C VAL A 759 -4.56 -10.80 -2.67
N LYS A 760 -4.39 -10.44 -1.39
CA LYS A 760 -4.49 -9.03 -0.96
C LYS A 760 -3.45 -8.13 -1.64
N THR A 761 -2.28 -8.66 -2.02
CA THR A 761 -1.29 -7.92 -2.82
C THR A 761 -1.77 -7.74 -4.26
N ARG A 762 -2.35 -8.79 -4.89
CA ARG A 762 -2.95 -8.68 -6.24
C ARG A 762 -4.07 -7.64 -6.30
N VAL A 763 -5.03 -7.70 -5.38
CA VAL A 763 -6.15 -6.73 -5.31
C VAL A 763 -5.67 -5.30 -4.99
N LYS A 764 -4.54 -5.14 -4.29
CA LYS A 764 -3.92 -3.82 -4.08
C LYS A 764 -3.28 -3.26 -5.37
N ASN A 765 -2.80 -4.12 -6.27
CA ASN A 765 -2.18 -3.71 -7.52
C ASN A 765 -3.20 -3.33 -8.61
N MET A 766 -4.46 -3.78 -8.50
CA MET A 766 -5.56 -3.31 -9.36
C MET A 766 -5.86 -1.82 -9.11
N THR A 767 -6.06 -1.04 -10.17
CA THR A 767 -6.53 0.34 -10.06
C THR A 767 -8.00 0.41 -9.64
N GLU A 768 -8.43 1.54 -9.10
CA GLU A 768 -9.84 1.77 -8.72
C GLU A 768 -10.79 1.75 -9.94
N GLU A 769 -10.29 2.06 -11.13
CA GLU A 769 -11.07 1.97 -12.38
C GLU A 769 -11.29 0.51 -12.80
N GLU A 770 -10.27 -0.34 -12.67
CA GLU A 770 -10.38 -1.79 -12.91
C GLU A 770 -11.29 -2.47 -11.90
N LYS A 771 -11.11 -2.21 -10.60
CA LYS A 771 -12.01 -2.74 -9.54
C LYS A 771 -13.46 -2.33 -9.78
N LYS A 772 -13.71 -1.07 -10.16
CA LYS A 772 -15.04 -0.60 -10.49
C LYS A 772 -15.61 -1.38 -11.68
N LYS A 773 -14.86 -1.45 -12.79
CA LYS A 773 -15.28 -2.10 -14.03
C LYS A 773 -15.52 -3.60 -13.89
N GLU A 774 -14.65 -4.31 -13.16
CA GLU A 774 -14.86 -5.72 -12.83
C GLU A 774 -16.09 -5.89 -11.93
N SER A 775 -16.30 -5.01 -10.93
CA SER A 775 -17.49 -5.05 -10.08
C SER A 775 -18.78 -4.83 -10.86
N GLU A 776 -18.84 -3.82 -11.74
CA GLU A 776 -19.99 -3.56 -12.62
C GLU A 776 -20.26 -4.77 -13.53
N THR A 777 -19.21 -5.43 -14.04
CA THR A 777 -19.33 -6.65 -14.86
C THR A 777 -19.88 -7.84 -14.06
N VAL A 778 -19.37 -8.08 -12.84
CA VAL A 778 -19.83 -9.18 -11.98
C VAL A 778 -21.25 -8.95 -11.46
N MET A 779 -21.61 -7.73 -11.08
CA MET A 779 -22.98 -7.38 -10.69
C MET A 779 -23.97 -7.52 -11.86
N MET A 780 -23.57 -7.12 -13.07
CA MET A 780 -24.37 -7.31 -14.28
C MET A 780 -24.59 -8.80 -14.59
N LYS A 781 -23.54 -9.64 -14.53
CA LYS A 781 -23.69 -11.10 -14.71
C LYS A 781 -24.61 -11.71 -13.65
N LEU A 782 -24.37 -11.38 -12.38
CA LEU A 782 -25.15 -11.88 -11.25
C LEU A 782 -26.64 -11.59 -11.40
N GLU A 783 -26.99 -10.37 -11.84
CA GLU A 783 -28.38 -9.93 -12.06
C GLU A 783 -29.12 -10.78 -13.11
N HIS A 784 -28.41 -11.33 -14.10
CA HIS A 784 -28.97 -12.19 -15.16
C HIS A 784 -28.92 -13.70 -14.84
N THR A 785 -28.52 -14.10 -13.63
CA THR A 785 -28.60 -15.52 -13.22
C THR A 785 -30.03 -15.91 -12.87
N GLN A 786 -30.48 -17.09 -13.30
CA GLN A 786 -31.82 -17.61 -12.98
C GLN A 786 -32.07 -17.67 -11.45
N GLN A 787 -31.01 -17.95 -10.69
CA GLN A 787 -31.01 -17.96 -9.24
C GLN A 787 -31.26 -16.56 -8.66
N PHE A 788 -30.62 -15.51 -9.18
CA PHE A 788 -30.87 -14.14 -8.75
C PHE A 788 -32.24 -13.63 -9.19
N GLU A 789 -32.66 -13.92 -10.43
CA GLU A 789 -33.99 -13.54 -10.94
C GLU A 789 -35.12 -14.15 -10.09
N GLY A 790 -35.06 -15.47 -9.85
CA GLY A 790 -36.08 -16.22 -9.12
C GLY A 790 -36.12 -15.98 -7.61
N ALA A 791 -35.00 -15.63 -6.97
CA ALA A 791 -34.92 -15.43 -5.52
C ALA A 791 -35.78 -14.26 -5.01
N LYS A 792 -36.54 -14.48 -3.94
CA LYS A 792 -37.33 -13.46 -3.23
C LYS A 792 -36.60 -12.94 -2.00
N THR A 793 -35.88 -13.81 -1.31
CA THR A 793 -35.01 -13.50 -0.17
C THR A 793 -33.56 -13.81 -0.55
N ILE A 794 -32.68 -12.80 -0.50
CA ILE A 794 -31.25 -12.96 -0.81
C ILE A 794 -30.40 -12.50 0.37
N LEU A 795 -29.49 -13.35 0.83
CA LEU A 795 -28.42 -12.95 1.75
C LEU A 795 -27.23 -12.39 0.95
N PHE A 796 -26.99 -11.09 1.10
CA PHE A 796 -25.86 -10.36 0.53
C PHE A 796 -24.80 -10.06 1.59
N PHE A 797 -23.76 -9.33 1.18
CA PHE A 797 -22.79 -8.68 2.07
C PHE A 797 -22.58 -7.24 1.62
N HIS A 798 -22.28 -6.34 2.57
CA HIS A 798 -21.85 -4.97 2.26
C HIS A 798 -20.34 -4.99 2.01
N SER A 799 -19.93 -4.81 0.75
CA SER A 799 -18.58 -5.09 0.26
C SER A 799 -17.50 -4.14 0.79
N LEU A 800 -16.36 -4.71 1.21
CA LEU A 800 -15.17 -3.95 1.59
C LEU A 800 -14.34 -3.48 0.37
N PRO A 801 -13.39 -2.53 0.52
CA PRO A 801 -12.58 -2.00 -0.60
C PRO A 801 -11.63 -3.00 -1.29
N ASP A 802 -11.46 -4.19 -0.71
CA ASP A 802 -10.73 -5.33 -1.28
C ASP A 802 -11.68 -6.49 -1.70
N GLU A 803 -12.96 -6.18 -1.95
CA GLU A 803 -14.01 -7.09 -2.45
C GLU A 803 -14.77 -6.46 -3.65
N VAL A 804 -15.49 -7.29 -4.42
CA VAL A 804 -16.38 -6.84 -5.49
C VAL A 804 -17.50 -5.96 -4.92
N CYS A 805 -17.72 -4.78 -5.52
CA CYS A 805 -18.65 -3.78 -5.01
C CYS A 805 -20.13 -4.20 -5.16
N THR A 806 -20.83 -4.42 -4.05
CA THR A 806 -22.23 -4.88 -4.01
C THR A 806 -23.26 -3.78 -3.78
N HIS A 807 -22.84 -2.63 -3.24
CA HIS A 807 -23.69 -1.53 -2.75
C HIS A 807 -24.88 -1.18 -3.67
N GLY A 808 -24.59 -0.82 -4.93
CA GLY A 808 -25.62 -0.38 -5.88
C GLY A 808 -26.62 -1.46 -6.28
N LEU A 809 -26.25 -2.74 -6.24
CA LEU A 809 -27.16 -3.85 -6.52
C LEU A 809 -28.10 -4.12 -5.32
N ILE A 810 -27.57 -3.99 -4.09
CA ILE A 810 -28.35 -4.04 -2.85
C ILE A 810 -29.41 -2.93 -2.84
N GLU A 811 -29.02 -1.68 -3.11
CA GLU A 811 -29.92 -0.53 -3.17
C GLU A 811 -30.99 -0.68 -4.27
N LYS A 812 -30.59 -1.09 -5.48
CA LYS A 812 -31.47 -1.31 -6.64
C LYS A 812 -32.56 -2.37 -6.40
N TYR A 813 -32.33 -3.35 -5.51
CA TYR A 813 -33.25 -4.47 -5.27
C TYR A 813 -33.91 -4.49 -3.88
N ALA A 814 -33.50 -3.65 -2.93
CA ALA A 814 -34.10 -3.58 -1.58
C ALA A 814 -35.62 -3.31 -1.58
N SER A 815 -36.14 -2.64 -2.61
CA SER A 815 -37.58 -2.38 -2.79
C SER A 815 -38.34 -3.49 -3.54
N LYS A 816 -37.64 -4.52 -4.03
CA LYS A 816 -38.18 -5.59 -4.92
C LYS A 816 -37.98 -7.00 -4.36
N LYS A 817 -36.94 -7.22 -3.55
CA LYS A 817 -36.53 -8.50 -2.97
C LYS A 817 -36.17 -8.24 -1.50
N ARG A 818 -36.42 -9.21 -0.61
CA ARG A 818 -35.96 -9.17 0.78
C ARG A 818 -34.44 -9.35 0.79
N ILE A 819 -33.72 -8.23 0.81
CA ILE A 819 -32.27 -8.26 0.97
C ILE A 819 -31.95 -8.41 2.46
N LEU A 820 -31.17 -9.44 2.77
CA LEU A 820 -30.62 -9.69 4.09
C LEU A 820 -29.12 -9.35 4.06
N LEU A 821 -28.61 -8.74 5.13
CA LEU A 821 -27.19 -8.45 5.31
C LEU A 821 -26.70 -8.96 6.67
N PRO A 822 -25.40 -9.32 6.78
CA PRO A 822 -24.80 -9.73 8.03
C PRO A 822 -24.59 -8.56 9.00
N VAL A 823 -24.51 -8.89 10.28
CA VAL A 823 -24.21 -7.97 11.39
C VAL A 823 -23.28 -8.67 12.37
N VAL A 824 -22.24 -7.97 12.82
CA VAL A 824 -21.29 -8.44 13.84
C VAL A 824 -21.63 -7.83 15.20
N ASP A 825 -21.46 -8.62 16.25
CA ASP A 825 -21.74 -8.25 17.64
C ASP A 825 -20.72 -8.98 18.53
N GLY A 826 -19.48 -8.49 18.52
CA GLY A 826 -18.31 -9.18 19.05
C GLY A 826 -18.02 -10.49 18.32
N GLU A 827 -17.97 -11.60 19.06
CA GLU A 827 -17.82 -12.93 18.46
C GLU A 827 -19.10 -13.48 17.82
N LYS A 828 -20.24 -12.83 18.02
CA LYS A 828 -21.53 -13.27 17.48
C LYS A 828 -21.78 -12.65 16.11
N TRP A 829 -22.53 -13.39 15.31
CA TRP A 829 -22.89 -13.01 13.95
C TRP A 829 -24.38 -13.23 13.76
N TYR A 830 -25.05 -12.18 13.30
CA TYR A 830 -26.47 -12.15 13.03
C TYR A 830 -26.70 -11.80 11.56
N ILE A 831 -27.94 -11.98 11.11
CA ILE A 831 -28.43 -11.51 9.82
C ILE A 831 -29.60 -10.57 10.13
N ARG A 832 -29.80 -9.49 9.35
CA ARG A 832 -31.00 -8.65 9.42
C ARG A 832 -31.47 -8.25 8.03
N GLU A 833 -32.75 -7.89 7.94
CA GLU A 833 -33.37 -7.33 6.74
C GLU A 833 -32.87 -5.90 6.51
N TYR A 834 -32.33 -5.61 5.34
CA TYR A 834 -31.89 -4.27 4.94
C TYR A 834 -33.09 -3.39 4.57
N LYS A 835 -33.19 -2.21 5.17
CA LYS A 835 -34.33 -1.28 5.01
C LYS A 835 -33.92 0.14 4.59
N GLY A 836 -32.70 0.30 4.09
CA GLY A 836 -32.07 1.61 3.84
C GLY A 836 -31.13 2.04 4.97
N ASP A 837 -31.57 1.92 6.23
CA ASP A 837 -30.81 2.39 7.39
C ASP A 837 -29.63 1.46 7.75
N LEU A 838 -28.40 1.97 7.52
CA LEU A 838 -27.16 1.34 7.94
C LEU A 838 -26.50 2.12 9.09
N LYS A 839 -25.86 1.39 10.00
CA LYS A 839 -24.90 1.93 10.99
C LYS A 839 -23.49 1.41 10.68
N THR A 840 -22.45 2.13 11.08
CA THR A 840 -21.09 1.58 11.05
C THR A 840 -20.91 0.60 12.21
N GLY A 841 -20.51 -0.64 11.90
CA GLY A 841 -20.25 -1.71 12.85
C GLY A 841 -18.78 -1.82 13.29
N GLU A 842 -18.51 -2.80 14.15
CA GLU A 842 -17.22 -3.06 14.83
C GLU A 842 -16.00 -3.09 13.88
N TYR A 843 -16.19 -3.54 12.63
CA TYR A 843 -15.13 -3.70 11.63
C TYR A 843 -15.12 -2.60 10.55
N ASN A 844 -15.76 -1.45 10.81
CA ASN A 844 -16.06 -0.39 9.82
C ASN A 844 -16.93 -0.84 8.62
N ILE A 845 -17.52 -2.02 8.70
CA ILE A 845 -18.55 -2.51 7.77
C ILE A 845 -19.85 -1.74 8.07
N GLN A 846 -20.61 -1.36 7.05
CA GLN A 846 -21.96 -0.79 7.27
C GLN A 846 -22.97 -1.94 7.42
N GLU A 847 -23.72 -1.90 8.52
CA GLU A 847 -24.60 -2.97 8.99
C GLU A 847 -26.05 -2.50 9.08
N PRO A 848 -27.04 -3.33 8.68
CA PRO A 848 -28.45 -3.01 8.87
C PRO A 848 -28.81 -2.83 10.35
N THR A 849 -29.64 -1.82 10.61
CA THR A 849 -30.33 -1.65 11.89
C THR A 849 -31.55 -2.59 11.97
N GLY A 850 -32.15 -2.74 13.16
CA GLY A 850 -33.38 -3.53 13.35
C GLY A 850 -33.21 -4.89 14.04
N VAL A 851 -34.17 -5.79 13.80
CA VAL A 851 -34.31 -7.08 14.49
C VAL A 851 -33.52 -8.19 13.78
N ASN A 852 -32.97 -9.13 14.56
CA ASN A 852 -32.26 -10.29 14.04
C ASN A 852 -33.20 -11.24 13.28
N PHE A 853 -32.78 -11.65 12.10
CA PHE A 853 -33.46 -12.59 11.22
C PHE A 853 -33.03 -14.03 11.55
N HIS A 854 -34.00 -14.93 11.67
CA HIS A 854 -33.80 -16.30 12.15
C HIS A 854 -34.37 -17.40 11.23
N ASP A 855 -35.14 -17.03 10.21
CA ASP A 855 -35.72 -17.98 9.24
C ASP A 855 -34.71 -18.30 8.12
N TYR A 856 -33.67 -19.06 8.47
CA TYR A 856 -32.61 -19.43 7.52
C TYR A 856 -33.08 -20.36 6.40
N GLU A 857 -34.29 -20.92 6.48
CA GLU A 857 -34.86 -21.78 5.44
C GLU A 857 -35.62 -20.97 4.37
N SER A 858 -36.16 -19.78 4.72
CA SER A 858 -36.79 -18.88 3.74
C SER A 858 -35.79 -18.04 2.91
N ILE A 859 -34.52 -18.42 2.84
CA ILE A 859 -33.48 -17.76 2.03
C ILE A 859 -33.34 -18.55 0.72
N ASP A 860 -33.52 -17.88 -0.42
CA ASP A 860 -33.48 -18.53 -1.74
C ASP A 860 -32.07 -18.55 -2.35
N LEU A 861 -31.29 -17.49 -2.09
CA LEU A 861 -29.93 -17.29 -2.62
C LEU A 861 -29.00 -16.66 -1.58
N VAL A 862 -27.73 -17.04 -1.59
CA VAL A 862 -26.64 -16.37 -0.86
C VAL A 862 -25.56 -15.91 -1.84
N VAL A 863 -25.14 -14.65 -1.72
CA VAL A 863 -24.02 -14.06 -2.44
C VAL A 863 -22.88 -13.85 -1.43
N VAL A 864 -21.71 -14.42 -1.70
CA VAL A 864 -20.65 -14.63 -0.69
C VAL A 864 -19.33 -13.97 -1.11
N PRO A 865 -18.68 -13.17 -0.23
CA PRO A 865 -17.32 -12.67 -0.45
C PRO A 865 -16.28 -13.73 -0.09
N GLY A 866 -15.16 -13.71 -0.81
CA GLY A 866 -13.97 -14.49 -0.47
C GLY A 866 -12.71 -13.66 -0.64
N VAL A 867 -11.65 -14.00 0.09
CA VAL A 867 -10.31 -13.44 -0.20
C VAL A 867 -9.76 -14.08 -1.47
N CYS A 868 -10.02 -15.38 -1.66
CA CYS A 868 -9.87 -16.09 -2.93
C CYS A 868 -10.80 -17.31 -3.00
N PHE A 869 -11.00 -17.80 -4.23
CA PHE A 869 -11.75 -19.01 -4.57
C PHE A 869 -10.90 -19.90 -5.49
N ASP A 870 -11.30 -21.15 -5.70
CA ASP A 870 -10.75 -22.01 -6.75
C ASP A 870 -11.82 -22.57 -7.69
N LYS A 871 -11.37 -23.24 -8.76
CA LYS A 871 -12.24 -23.88 -9.76
C LYS A 871 -13.02 -25.08 -9.24
N ASP A 872 -12.59 -25.66 -8.11
CA ASP A 872 -13.35 -26.68 -7.38
C ASP A 872 -14.36 -26.07 -6.38
N LYS A 873 -14.58 -24.75 -6.47
CA LYS A 873 -15.52 -23.95 -5.67
C LYS A 873 -15.22 -23.91 -4.17
N GLY A 874 -13.97 -24.18 -3.80
CA GLY A 874 -13.41 -23.85 -2.49
C GLY A 874 -13.29 -22.34 -2.30
N ARG A 875 -13.24 -21.89 -1.03
CA ARG A 875 -13.14 -20.47 -0.66
C ARG A 875 -12.20 -20.28 0.53
N VAL A 876 -11.32 -19.28 0.46
CA VAL A 876 -10.60 -18.77 1.64
C VAL A 876 -11.27 -17.49 2.13
N GLY A 877 -11.97 -17.57 3.27
CA GLY A 877 -12.46 -16.40 4.00
C GLY A 877 -11.36 -15.68 4.79
N ARG A 878 -11.65 -14.49 5.33
CA ARG A 878 -10.71 -13.62 6.08
C ARG A 878 -10.12 -14.21 7.38
N GLY A 879 -10.57 -15.40 7.82
CA GLY A 879 -9.89 -16.20 8.87
C GLY A 879 -10.61 -16.32 10.22
N LYS A 880 -11.77 -15.69 10.40
CA LYS A 880 -12.58 -15.76 11.64
C LYS A 880 -13.76 -16.77 11.58
N GLY A 881 -13.92 -17.51 10.47
CA GLY A 881 -14.94 -18.55 10.33
C GLY A 881 -16.40 -18.11 10.52
N TYR A 882 -16.73 -16.82 10.35
CA TYR A 882 -18.09 -16.32 10.53
C TYR A 882 -19.05 -16.84 9.45
N TYR A 883 -18.69 -16.66 8.17
CA TYR A 883 -19.47 -17.16 7.03
C TYR A 883 -19.71 -18.67 7.13
N ASP A 884 -18.69 -19.47 7.37
CA ASP A 884 -18.80 -20.94 7.42
C ASP A 884 -19.70 -21.44 8.57
N ARG A 885 -19.80 -20.69 9.69
CA ARG A 885 -20.76 -20.96 10.78
C ARG A 885 -22.22 -20.67 10.42
N ILE A 886 -22.48 -19.90 9.36
CA ILE A 886 -23.83 -19.50 8.93
C ILE A 886 -24.25 -20.15 7.61
N LEU A 887 -23.33 -20.30 6.66
CA LEU A 887 -23.58 -21.01 5.40
C LEU A 887 -23.94 -22.49 5.65
N LYS A 888 -23.46 -23.10 6.74
CA LYS A 888 -23.89 -24.44 7.22
C LYS A 888 -25.35 -24.50 7.68
N LYS A 889 -26.00 -23.36 7.95
CA LYS A 889 -27.40 -23.27 8.38
C LYS A 889 -28.36 -22.92 7.24
N ILE A 890 -27.84 -22.57 6.07
CA ILE A 890 -28.62 -22.05 4.93
C ILE A 890 -28.53 -23.06 3.79
N LYS A 891 -29.68 -23.64 3.42
CA LYS A 891 -29.80 -24.65 2.35
C LYS A 891 -29.82 -24.05 0.93
N ALA A 892 -29.96 -22.73 0.83
CA ALA A 892 -29.99 -21.95 -0.41
C ALA A 892 -28.80 -22.17 -1.34
N PHE A 893 -28.94 -21.79 -2.61
CA PHE A 893 -27.83 -21.74 -3.57
C PHE A 893 -26.80 -20.66 -3.16
N LYS A 894 -25.51 -20.92 -3.34
CA LYS A 894 -24.40 -20.06 -2.89
C LYS A 894 -23.51 -19.66 -4.06
N ILE A 895 -23.52 -18.38 -4.42
CA ILE A 895 -22.64 -17.79 -5.45
C ILE A 895 -21.50 -17.05 -4.76
N GLY A 896 -20.26 -17.51 -4.97
CA GLY A 896 -19.06 -16.77 -4.60
C GLY A 896 -18.72 -15.71 -5.64
N ILE A 897 -18.44 -14.47 -5.22
CA ILE A 897 -18.03 -13.39 -6.14
C ILE A 897 -16.67 -12.80 -5.76
N CYS A 898 -15.83 -12.55 -6.77
CA CYS A 898 -14.51 -11.96 -6.59
C CYS A 898 -13.96 -11.33 -7.89
N PHE A 899 -12.89 -10.55 -7.77
CA PHE A 899 -12.10 -10.06 -8.91
C PHE A 899 -11.35 -11.21 -9.59
N ASP A 900 -11.03 -11.07 -10.88
CA ASP A 900 -10.38 -12.13 -11.67
C ASP A 900 -9.05 -12.59 -11.03
N CYS A 901 -8.30 -11.68 -10.41
CA CYS A 901 -7.01 -11.98 -9.77
C CYS A 901 -7.12 -12.82 -8.47
N GLN A 902 -8.33 -12.99 -7.94
CA GLN A 902 -8.67 -13.74 -6.73
C GLN A 902 -9.12 -15.19 -7.02
N LEU A 903 -9.33 -15.55 -8.29
CA LEU A 903 -9.61 -16.93 -8.69
C LEU A 903 -8.30 -17.68 -8.88
N LEU A 904 -8.13 -18.81 -8.18
CA LEU A 904 -6.92 -19.61 -8.15
C LEU A 904 -7.13 -21.00 -8.77
N SER A 905 -6.03 -21.69 -9.05
CA SER A 905 -6.05 -23.09 -9.48
C SER A 905 -6.56 -24.03 -8.38
N LYS A 906 -6.14 -23.80 -7.13
CA LYS A 906 -6.54 -24.55 -5.94
C LYS A 906 -6.48 -23.69 -4.68
N VAL A 907 -7.36 -23.92 -3.71
CA VAL A 907 -7.23 -23.46 -2.32
C VAL A 907 -7.22 -24.65 -1.34
N PRO A 908 -6.51 -24.54 -0.20
CA PRO A 908 -6.67 -25.48 0.90
C PRO A 908 -8.09 -25.36 1.47
N ALA A 909 -8.79 -26.49 1.55
CA ALA A 909 -10.08 -26.61 2.19
C ALA A 909 -9.96 -27.45 3.47
N ASP A 910 -10.48 -26.94 4.57
CA ASP A 910 -10.65 -27.68 5.82
C ASP A 910 -12.04 -28.35 5.80
N GLU A 911 -12.26 -29.42 6.58
CA GLU A 911 -13.54 -30.14 6.64
C GLU A 911 -14.76 -29.26 7.01
N TRP A 912 -14.51 -28.07 7.55
CA TRP A 912 -15.56 -27.14 7.94
C TRP A 912 -15.83 -25.99 6.97
N ASP A 913 -15.05 -25.81 5.90
CA ASP A 913 -15.35 -24.77 4.90
C ASP A 913 -16.59 -25.14 4.09
N VAL A 914 -17.49 -24.18 3.88
CA VAL A 914 -18.62 -24.38 2.98
C VAL A 914 -18.20 -23.99 1.57
N LYS A 915 -18.11 -24.97 0.67
CA LYS A 915 -17.97 -24.76 -0.78
C LYS A 915 -19.12 -23.93 -1.34
N MET A 916 -18.86 -23.22 -2.43
CA MET A 916 -19.90 -22.56 -3.21
C MET A 916 -20.53 -23.54 -4.18
N ASP A 917 -21.77 -23.26 -4.60
CA ASP A 917 -22.43 -24.00 -5.68
C ASP A 917 -21.97 -23.46 -7.05
N GLN A 918 -21.56 -22.18 -7.09
CA GLN A 918 -21.02 -21.46 -8.25
C GLN A 918 -20.02 -20.37 -7.81
N VAL A 919 -19.02 -20.07 -8.63
CA VAL A 919 -18.08 -18.94 -8.46
C VAL A 919 -18.10 -18.06 -9.71
N MET A 920 -18.13 -16.73 -9.53
CA MET A 920 -18.26 -15.76 -10.62
C MET A 920 -17.23 -14.63 -10.52
N THR A 921 -16.68 -14.27 -11.67
CA THR A 921 -15.67 -13.22 -11.88
C THR A 921 -15.97 -12.44 -13.17
N ALA A 922 -15.21 -11.38 -13.48
CA ALA A 922 -15.45 -10.58 -14.68
C ALA A 922 -15.19 -11.38 -15.96
N LYS A 923 -14.13 -12.21 -16.00
CA LYS A 923 -13.79 -13.09 -17.13
C LYS A 923 -14.44 -14.47 -17.06
N GLN A 924 -14.52 -15.11 -15.89
CA GLN A 924 -14.84 -16.54 -15.74
C GLN A 924 -16.04 -16.82 -14.82
N GLU A 925 -16.62 -18.01 -14.96
CA GLU A 925 -17.77 -18.52 -14.20
C GLU A 925 -17.61 -20.04 -14.06
N VAL A 926 -17.77 -20.60 -12.85
CA VAL A 926 -17.33 -21.97 -12.50
C VAL A 926 -18.28 -22.67 -11.53
#